data_AF-A0A4Y9ZB62-F1
#
_entry.id   AF-A0A4Y9ZB62-F1
#
_cell.length_a   1.000
_cell.length_b   1.000
_cell.length_c   1.000
_cell.angle_alpha   90.00
_cell.angle_beta   90.00
_cell.angle_gamma   90.00
#
_symmetry.space_group_name_H-M   'P 1'
#
loop_
_entity.id
_entity.type
_entity.pdbx_description
1 polymer ?
#
loop_
_entity_poly.entity_id
_entity_poly.type
_entity_poly.pdbx_seq_one_letter_code
_entity_poly.pdbx_strand_id
1 'polypeptide(L)'
;MPSSADIYGETSPRLSNPGSYEDGSHESHPLLAEDANQDFPPRRHLAVYQSPSLRFRAFLVRVLALLCACFFSVGSHYGSYILAPLKSRLSREMGTSNTEFSLLVSAFSLNSTWTPLVGGLMASRLGTTFTSILATGAIFSGLSLLLIGDLMQSVRLMACGMFIFGLGVSPLAVVQETIIVRFFRSHGLGLSLALGLVAGKAASFISARTSYPLSECYGPHAPFYAAATLGAISFLINLVYVYVSAWLVNGAGAELEAPELQEAARRFAIQDMSEAEALEKVAKKKKVNLRELTKLGDVFWAYIAVNVLCGAIWHPFTHLAANIIERRYQLPESEASIQASYLLAGSIFLYPIVGFIIDRVKRPSFVIVLFACSSLLTLFAYTWLVLPPSTTHTAWPAIVTFATGIGYSPLLLVVIVPQLVQTKYISTTLGAHKSLEQTGTTISQTLAGIVLDAKVKKAMDFSSSSHATDDARYQSLLFGFLVVNVLQFIGIILLAYLDRRDKATNRHWLAATNPEPAPSQTLEHPDLQGPEIAAESEEDSALESERRRRGKIFSGPQDQNFKTVGACRMGAYKYIGELYKKKQSDVLRFLLRVRCWEYRQLNVIHRASRPSRPDKARRLGYKAKQGYVIYRVRVRRGNRKKHVPKGATYGKPVHQGVNHLKFQRGLRSVAEERVGRRCGNLRVLNSYWINQDGVYKYYEVILVDPQHKAIRRDPKINWITAPVHKRREARGLTSIGKQNRGLGKGHRYNHTPRVATWKKHNTLSLRRVFSTVIFLLFTILMMHTHDFLFFLLASGTQFSFAFPNINMPFLGNPTQRDVKRDTNTTTQGNSSNVLWIIQDTYDYTNFFDEFGFYNDSDPTHGTVQYVNNVTAFASNLAYVDGNNKVIMKGDDTTWLPAGANRQSVRVSSYTQYNTGLFILDINRAPWGCGVWPAFWTLGNGAWPSTGEIDIIEGVHDNEHNQVTWHTAAGCTLTPSANFTGTIVPQNNQPGLNCEGSSTLPGCGITEWSRASYGPTFDAQGGGVFAMKWDKDGVAVWSFYRVAVPQDIVNGAPNPANWGEPVAALAPDNCNPLQYFVNHSIIFDITFCGDWAGNSYATSGCPGTCSDRITDPSNFVNASWSINDLKVYRRQDITSHISKGTHSLGNVYLAWTVMACTLGWLLY
;
A
#
# COMPACT_ATOMS: atom_id res chain seq x y z
N MET A 1 23.29 -73.73 -14.20
CA MET A 1 24.62 -74.13 -13.69
C MET A 1 25.69 -73.59 -14.63
N PRO A 2 26.92 -73.30 -14.17
CA PRO A 2 27.48 -73.50 -12.82
C PRO A 2 27.73 -72.15 -12.08
N SER A 3 27.54 -72.03 -10.76
CA SER A 3 28.25 -72.64 -9.60
C SER A 3 29.49 -71.79 -9.19
N SER A 4 29.93 -71.64 -7.94
CA SER A 4 29.52 -72.10 -6.60
C SER A 4 30.59 -71.65 -5.56
N ALA A 5 30.23 -71.70 -4.26
CA ALA A 5 31.07 -71.95 -3.07
C ALA A 5 31.87 -70.78 -2.42
N ASP A 6 32.14 -70.67 -1.10
CA ASP A 6 31.69 -71.27 0.18
C ASP A 6 32.40 -70.47 1.34
N ILE A 7 31.76 -70.08 2.46
CA ILE A 7 31.74 -70.60 3.87
C ILE A 7 32.97 -70.29 4.82
N TYR A 8 32.64 -69.98 6.10
CA TYR A 8 33.38 -69.98 7.41
C TYR A 8 34.00 -68.65 7.91
N GLY A 9 33.95 -68.18 9.18
CA GLY A 9 33.43 -68.66 10.49
C GLY A 9 34.08 -67.88 11.67
N GLU A 10 33.45 -67.88 12.87
CA GLU A 10 33.95 -67.54 14.25
C GLU A 10 34.09 -66.04 14.69
N THR A 11 33.72 -65.55 15.90
CA THR A 11 33.45 -66.11 17.25
C THR A 11 32.41 -65.27 18.06
N SER A 12 31.62 -65.93 18.93
CA SER A 12 30.61 -65.42 19.89
C SER A 12 31.22 -64.97 21.25
N PRO A 13 30.47 -64.46 22.26
CA PRO A 13 29.66 -65.34 23.13
C PRO A 13 28.31 -64.77 23.65
N ARG A 14 27.29 -65.67 23.72
CA ARG A 14 26.35 -65.98 24.85
C ARG A 14 25.45 -64.85 25.43
N LEU A 15 24.19 -65.03 25.86
CA LEU A 15 23.39 -66.19 26.28
C LEU A 15 21.90 -65.77 26.47
N SER A 16 20.98 -66.72 26.27
CA SER A 16 19.67 -66.96 26.95
C SER A 16 18.45 -66.01 26.81
N ASN A 17 17.47 -66.49 26.02
CA ASN A 17 16.00 -66.52 26.21
C ASN A 17 15.57 -67.17 27.58
N PRO A 18 14.28 -67.42 27.93
CA PRO A 18 12.94 -67.00 27.42
C PRO A 18 11.93 -66.65 28.56
N GLY A 19 10.65 -66.39 28.24
CA GLY A 19 9.58 -66.41 29.26
C GLY A 19 8.18 -66.04 28.76
N SER A 20 7.45 -67.08 28.35
CA SER A 20 6.00 -67.17 28.10
C SER A 20 5.15 -66.84 29.35
N TYR A 21 3.91 -66.32 29.17
CA TYR A 21 2.71 -66.84 29.85
C TYR A 21 1.39 -66.36 29.18
N GLU A 22 0.49 -67.33 29.07
CA GLU A 22 -0.92 -67.41 28.63
C GLU A 22 -1.87 -66.43 29.35
N ASP A 23 -2.90 -65.82 28.74
CA ASP A 23 -4.19 -66.31 28.20
C ASP A 23 -5.37 -66.21 29.19
N GLY A 24 -6.53 -65.82 28.65
CA GLY A 24 -7.88 -65.92 29.23
C GLY A 24 -8.45 -64.62 29.82
N SER A 25 -9.74 -64.26 29.71
CA SER A 25 -10.89 -64.50 28.82
C SER A 25 -12.12 -63.85 29.50
N HIS A 26 -13.16 -63.48 28.73
CA HIS A 26 -14.51 -62.99 29.14
C HIS A 26 -14.60 -61.56 29.77
N GLU A 27 -15.57 -60.67 29.52
CA GLU A 27 -16.91 -60.74 28.90
C GLU A 27 -17.48 -59.31 28.59
N SER A 28 -18.26 -59.20 27.49
CA SER A 28 -19.45 -58.36 27.18
C SER A 28 -19.63 -56.84 27.49
N HIS A 29 -19.63 -56.04 26.40
CA HIS A 29 -20.59 -54.97 25.95
C HIS A 29 -20.76 -53.61 26.72
N PRO A 30 -21.30 -52.54 26.07
CA PRO A 30 -20.72 -51.68 25.02
C PRO A 30 -20.74 -50.17 25.42
N LEU A 31 -20.10 -49.28 24.65
CA LEU A 31 -20.55 -47.90 24.29
C LEU A 31 -19.40 -46.90 24.05
N LEU A 32 -19.57 -46.18 22.93
CA LEU A 32 -19.04 -44.85 22.57
C LEU A 32 -17.62 -44.74 22.02
N ALA A 33 -17.60 -44.29 20.75
CA ALA A 33 -16.47 -43.87 19.95
C ALA A 33 -15.94 -42.50 20.42
N GLU A 34 -14.62 -42.29 20.32
CA GLU A 34 -14.06 -40.97 20.06
C GLU A 34 -12.72 -41.08 19.32
N ASP A 35 -12.71 -40.49 18.13
CA ASP A 35 -11.59 -40.31 17.22
C ASP A 35 -10.55 -39.31 17.76
N ALA A 36 -9.27 -39.64 17.62
CA ALA A 36 -8.17 -38.71 17.83
C ALA A 36 -7.56 -38.28 16.48
N ASN A 37 -8.14 -37.24 15.89
CA ASN A 37 -7.49 -36.38 14.88
C ASN A 37 -7.81 -34.93 15.23
N GLN A 38 -6.93 -34.27 15.99
CA GLN A 38 -7.08 -32.85 16.29
C GLN A 38 -6.43 -31.99 15.21
N ASP A 39 -7.32 -31.44 14.38
CA ASP A 39 -7.10 -30.28 13.53
C ASP A 39 -6.66 -29.03 14.32
N PHE A 40 -5.69 -28.31 13.78
CA PHE A 40 -5.49 -26.89 14.08
C PHE A 40 -6.55 -26.07 13.32
N PRO A 41 -7.40 -25.25 13.97
CA PRO A 41 -8.47 -24.57 13.27
C PRO A 41 -7.99 -23.24 12.64
N PRO A 42 -8.32 -22.95 11.37
CA PRO A 42 -8.29 -21.59 10.86
C PRO A 42 -9.65 -20.90 11.02
N ARG A 43 -9.62 -19.70 11.59
CA ARG A 43 -10.53 -18.55 11.34
C ARG A 43 -12.05 -18.78 11.49
N ARG A 44 -12.52 -18.99 12.72
CA ARG A 44 -13.85 -18.52 13.15
C ARG A 44 -13.77 -17.06 13.62
N HIS A 45 -13.74 -16.09 12.71
CA HIS A 45 -14.09 -14.70 13.03
C HIS A 45 -14.42 -13.96 11.73
N LEU A 46 -15.58 -14.26 11.14
CA LEU A 46 -16.30 -13.35 10.23
C LEU A 46 -17.75 -13.79 9.88
N ALA A 47 -18.28 -14.87 10.49
CA ALA A 47 -19.65 -15.36 10.20
C ALA A 47 -20.63 -15.32 11.40
N VAL A 48 -20.53 -14.32 12.31
CA VAL A 48 -21.41 -14.24 13.52
C VAL A 48 -22.17 -12.91 13.67
N TYR A 49 -22.07 -11.97 12.72
CA TYR A 49 -22.71 -10.64 12.88
C TYR A 49 -24.09 -10.52 12.22
N GLN A 50 -25.08 -11.30 12.65
CA GLN A 50 -26.45 -11.18 12.13
C GLN A 50 -27.59 -11.05 13.17
N SER A 51 -27.35 -11.04 14.50
CA SER A 51 -28.44 -10.84 15.48
C SER A 51 -28.55 -9.39 16.03
N PRO A 52 -29.76 -8.82 16.17
CA PRO A 52 -29.99 -7.44 16.66
C PRO A 52 -29.52 -7.18 18.11
N SER A 53 -29.62 -8.19 18.98
CA SER A 53 -29.25 -8.09 20.41
C SER A 53 -27.75 -7.91 20.64
N LEU A 54 -26.90 -8.47 19.77
CA LEU A 54 -25.45 -8.27 19.81
C LEU A 54 -25.02 -6.87 19.34
N ARG A 55 -25.75 -6.24 18.42
CA ARG A 55 -25.48 -4.86 17.97
C ARG A 55 -25.72 -3.84 19.09
N PHE A 56 -26.80 -4.00 19.84
CA PHE A 56 -27.11 -3.13 20.98
C PHE A 56 -26.09 -3.29 22.12
N ARG A 57 -25.67 -4.53 22.42
CA ARG A 57 -24.59 -4.79 23.39
C ARG A 57 -23.27 -4.14 22.96
N ALA A 58 -22.87 -4.28 21.71
CA ALA A 58 -21.65 -3.64 21.19
C ALA A 58 -21.73 -2.10 21.24
N PHE A 59 -22.91 -1.52 20.99
CA PHE A 59 -23.14 -0.08 21.14
C PHE A 59 -22.96 0.39 22.58
N LEU A 60 -23.61 -0.28 23.55
CA LEU A 60 -23.48 0.05 24.98
C LEU A 60 -22.02 -0.03 25.47
N VAL A 61 -21.29 -1.08 25.05
CA VAL A 61 -19.89 -1.28 25.41
C VAL A 61 -19.00 -0.14 24.86
N ARG A 62 -19.25 0.33 23.63
CA ARG A 62 -18.53 1.46 23.05
C ARG A 62 -18.82 2.78 23.78
N VAL A 63 -20.08 3.02 24.15
CA VAL A 63 -20.47 4.21 24.94
C VAL A 63 -19.76 4.21 26.29
N LEU A 64 -19.68 3.06 26.97
CA LEU A 64 -18.98 2.94 28.25
C LEU A 64 -17.47 3.24 28.10
N ALA A 65 -16.83 2.72 27.05
CA ALA A 65 -15.43 3.00 26.75
C ALA A 65 -15.18 4.50 26.46
N LEU A 66 -16.11 5.16 25.76
CA LEU A 66 -16.04 6.60 25.49
C LEU A 66 -16.15 7.42 26.78
N LEU A 67 -17.08 7.07 27.67
CA LEU A 67 -17.21 7.75 28.96
C LEU A 67 -15.91 7.66 29.76
N CYS A 68 -15.33 6.47 29.90
CA CYS A 68 -14.02 6.30 30.56
C CYS A 68 -12.94 7.20 29.93
N ALA A 69 -12.84 7.23 28.59
CA ALA A 69 -11.87 8.05 27.89
C ALA A 69 -12.08 9.55 28.13
N CYS A 70 -13.33 10.04 28.16
CA CYS A 70 -13.64 11.44 28.48
C CYS A 70 -13.15 11.82 29.89
N PHE A 71 -13.40 10.97 30.87
CA PHE A 71 -13.05 11.22 32.28
C PHE A 71 -11.55 11.25 32.55
N PHE A 72 -10.72 10.57 31.74
CA PHE A 72 -9.25 10.63 31.89
C PHE A 72 -8.72 12.07 31.78
N SER A 73 -9.32 12.87 30.91
CA SER A 73 -8.82 14.21 30.59
C SER A 73 -9.19 15.27 31.63
N VAL A 74 -10.25 15.07 32.42
CA VAL A 74 -10.85 16.11 33.27
C VAL A 74 -9.87 16.67 34.30
N GLY A 75 -9.23 15.80 35.09
CA GLY A 75 -8.27 16.24 36.12
C GLY A 75 -7.05 16.94 35.54
N SER A 76 -6.52 16.43 34.42
CA SER A 76 -5.39 17.06 33.73
C SER A 76 -5.71 18.44 33.15
N HIS A 77 -6.92 18.62 32.62
CA HIS A 77 -7.33 19.88 32.01
C HIS A 77 -7.72 20.95 33.03
N TYR A 78 -8.29 20.55 34.17
CA TYR A 78 -8.54 21.45 35.29
C TYR A 78 -7.22 21.93 35.92
N GLY A 79 -6.30 20.99 36.20
CA GLY A 79 -5.00 21.30 36.79
C GLY A 79 -4.09 22.15 35.88
N SER A 80 -4.23 22.05 34.57
CA SER A 80 -3.42 22.85 33.62
C SER A 80 -3.79 24.35 33.58
N TYR A 81 -5.00 24.71 34.05
CA TYR A 81 -5.54 26.08 33.94
C TYR A 81 -5.78 26.75 35.31
N ILE A 82 -5.43 26.10 36.41
CA ILE A 82 -5.61 26.62 37.77
C ILE A 82 -4.72 27.84 38.10
N LEU A 83 -3.49 27.88 37.58
CA LEU A 83 -2.50 28.91 37.96
C LEU A 83 -2.77 30.28 37.32
N ALA A 84 -3.38 30.32 36.13
CA ALA A 84 -3.53 31.56 35.37
C ALA A 84 -4.44 32.59 36.08
N PRO A 85 -5.63 32.24 36.60
CA PRO A 85 -6.48 33.16 37.37
C PRO A 85 -5.91 33.55 38.75
N LEU A 86 -4.95 32.78 39.26
CA LEU A 86 -4.41 32.95 40.61
C LEU A 86 -3.10 33.76 40.64
N LYS A 87 -2.59 34.23 39.49
CA LYS A 87 -1.30 34.94 39.38
C LYS A 87 -1.16 36.10 40.39
N SER A 88 -2.13 37.00 40.42
CA SER A 88 -2.10 38.18 41.30
C SER A 88 -2.15 37.79 42.78
N ARG A 89 -2.86 36.71 43.11
CA ARG A 89 -2.98 36.18 44.48
C ARG A 89 -1.71 35.48 44.94
N LEU A 90 -1.13 34.59 44.13
CA LEU A 90 0.15 33.94 44.44
C LEU A 90 1.26 34.97 44.70
N SER A 91 1.23 36.10 43.98
CA SER A 91 2.20 37.18 44.20
C SER A 91 1.97 37.91 45.52
N ARG A 92 0.71 38.13 45.92
CA ARG A 92 0.35 38.83 47.16
C ARG A 92 0.50 37.97 48.42
N GLU A 93 0.10 36.70 48.37
CA GLU A 93 0.02 35.82 49.55
C GLU A 93 1.32 35.06 49.79
N MET A 94 1.99 34.59 48.73
CA MET A 94 3.25 33.84 48.83
C MET A 94 4.49 34.70 48.53
N GLY A 95 4.30 35.99 48.21
CA GLY A 95 5.40 36.88 47.82
C GLY A 95 6.09 36.50 46.51
N THR A 96 5.44 35.72 45.64
CA THR A 96 6.09 35.20 44.43
C THR A 96 6.45 36.32 43.45
N SER A 97 7.69 36.27 42.97
CA SER A 97 8.16 37.11 41.87
C SER A 97 7.55 36.68 40.53
N ASN A 98 7.45 37.60 39.57
CA ASN A 98 7.02 37.26 38.20
C ASN A 98 7.88 36.16 37.56
N THR A 99 9.16 36.09 37.93
CA THR A 99 10.10 35.04 37.51
C THR A 99 9.76 33.68 38.10
N GLU A 100 9.39 33.62 39.38
CA GLU A 100 8.98 32.38 40.05
C GLU A 100 7.63 31.87 39.53
N PHE A 101 6.69 32.77 39.27
CA PHE A 101 5.44 32.41 38.60
C PHE A 101 5.68 31.89 37.17
N SER A 102 6.55 32.56 36.42
CA SER A 102 6.95 32.10 35.07
C SER A 102 7.65 30.75 35.11
N LEU A 103 8.43 30.47 36.16
CA LEU A 103 9.06 29.17 36.40
C LEU A 103 8.02 28.06 36.62
N LEU A 104 6.96 28.32 37.39
CA LEU A 104 5.86 27.37 37.59
C LEU A 104 5.18 26.99 36.27
N VAL A 105 4.88 27.99 35.43
CA VAL A 105 4.25 27.78 34.11
C VAL A 105 5.21 27.08 33.13
N SER A 106 6.50 27.44 33.17
CA SER A 106 7.54 26.87 32.29
C SER A 106 7.90 25.42 32.65
N ALA A 107 7.85 25.06 33.94
CA ALA A 107 8.12 23.70 34.41
C ALA A 107 7.15 22.68 33.79
N PHE A 108 5.89 23.08 33.60
CA PHE A 108 4.88 22.30 32.92
C PHE A 108 5.05 22.28 31.39
N SER A 109 5.29 23.43 30.77
CA SER A 109 5.32 23.56 29.30
C SER A 109 6.53 22.88 28.66
N LEU A 110 7.66 22.77 29.37
CA LEU A 110 8.89 22.12 28.89
C LEU A 110 8.65 20.65 28.50
N ASN A 111 7.87 19.93 29.29
CA ASN A 111 7.59 18.52 29.05
C ASN A 111 6.67 18.30 27.85
N SER A 112 5.82 19.26 27.53
CA SER A 112 4.82 19.12 26.46
C SER A 112 5.44 19.07 25.05
N THR A 113 6.70 19.46 24.87
CA THR A 113 7.39 19.42 23.57
C THR A 113 7.83 18.02 23.14
N TRP A 114 8.19 17.13 24.06
CA TRP A 114 8.77 15.82 23.73
C TRP A 114 8.00 14.63 24.32
N THR A 115 7.32 14.82 25.45
CA THR A 115 6.57 13.74 26.10
C THR A 115 5.40 13.18 25.27
N PRO A 116 4.65 13.94 24.43
CA PRO A 116 3.61 13.35 23.61
C PRO A 116 4.16 12.29 22.64
N LEU A 117 5.35 12.52 22.08
CA LEU A 117 6.00 11.56 21.19
C LEU A 117 6.38 10.29 21.96
N VAL A 118 6.88 10.43 23.18
CA VAL A 118 7.19 9.29 24.06
C VAL A 118 5.93 8.54 24.44
N GLY A 119 4.84 9.24 24.78
CA GLY A 119 3.53 8.65 25.05
C GLY A 119 2.99 7.84 23.88
N GLY A 120 3.05 8.39 22.66
CA GLY A 120 2.65 7.69 21.44
C GLY A 120 3.50 6.45 21.12
N LEU A 121 4.81 6.51 21.40
CA LEU A 121 5.71 5.37 21.26
C LEU A 121 5.45 4.31 22.33
N MET A 122 5.18 4.71 23.57
CA MET A 122 4.85 3.81 24.67
C MET A 122 3.52 3.10 24.40
N ALA A 123 2.49 3.83 23.99
CA ALA A 123 1.20 3.25 23.59
C ALA A 123 1.40 2.18 22.49
N SER A 124 2.17 2.51 21.44
CA SER A 124 2.46 1.55 20.36
C SER A 124 3.24 0.29 20.79
N ARG A 125 4.01 0.35 21.90
CA ARG A 125 4.91 -0.71 22.34
C ARG A 125 4.39 -1.55 23.51
N LEU A 126 3.75 -0.89 24.45
CA LEU A 126 3.31 -1.41 25.74
C LEU A 126 1.79 -1.50 25.85
N GLY A 127 1.06 -0.95 24.87
CA GLY A 127 -0.40 -0.86 24.88
C GLY A 127 -0.90 0.45 25.50
N THR A 128 -2.15 0.79 25.20
CA THR A 128 -2.83 1.99 25.73
C THR A 128 -3.11 1.89 27.23
N THR A 129 -3.37 0.70 27.77
CA THR A 129 -3.70 0.47 29.19
C THR A 129 -2.51 0.77 30.11
N PHE A 130 -1.33 0.22 29.83
CA PHE A 130 -0.13 0.49 30.63
C PHE A 130 0.29 1.97 30.54
N THR A 131 0.20 2.53 29.33
CA THR A 131 0.56 3.93 29.10
C THR A 131 -0.40 4.89 29.79
N SER A 132 -1.71 4.59 29.86
CA SER A 132 -2.67 5.42 30.60
C SER A 132 -2.41 5.40 32.11
N ILE A 133 -2.05 4.24 32.70
CA ILE A 133 -1.73 4.13 34.14
C ILE A 133 -0.56 5.03 34.50
N LEU A 134 0.54 4.95 33.73
CA LEU A 134 1.72 5.78 34.00
C LEU A 134 1.40 7.27 33.86
N ALA A 135 0.65 7.65 32.83
CA ALA A 135 0.30 9.05 32.58
C ALA A 135 -0.63 9.63 33.68
N THR A 136 -1.71 8.91 34.02
CA THR A 136 -2.66 9.33 35.07
C THR A 136 -2.03 9.31 36.46
N GLY A 137 -1.13 8.36 36.75
CA GLY A 137 -0.35 8.32 38.00
C GLY A 137 0.62 9.50 38.12
N ALA A 138 1.31 9.87 37.03
CA ALA A 138 2.16 11.06 37.00
C ALA A 138 1.35 12.36 37.21
N ILE A 139 0.15 12.45 36.63
CA ILE A 139 -0.76 13.58 36.87
C ILE A 139 -1.19 13.67 38.33
N PHE A 140 -1.66 12.56 38.91
CA PHE A 140 -2.13 12.55 40.29
C PHE A 140 -1.00 12.87 41.29
N SER A 141 0.18 12.27 41.11
CA SER A 141 1.35 12.57 41.95
C SER A 141 1.82 14.02 41.78
N GLY A 142 1.85 14.55 40.56
CA GLY A 142 2.19 15.96 40.30
C GLY A 142 1.22 16.96 40.93
N LEU A 143 -0.08 16.72 40.84
CA LEU A 143 -1.11 17.56 41.49
C LEU A 143 -1.09 17.44 43.02
N SER A 144 -0.79 16.24 43.55
CA SER A 144 -0.61 16.05 44.98
C SER A 144 0.62 16.80 45.50
N LEU A 145 1.73 16.77 44.78
CA LEU A 145 2.94 17.55 45.10
C LEU A 145 2.73 19.05 44.95
N LEU A 146 1.91 19.48 43.98
CA LEU A 146 1.51 20.88 43.82
C LEU A 146 0.72 21.36 45.04
N LEU A 147 -0.26 20.58 45.49
CA LEU A 147 -1.04 20.86 46.70
C LEU A 147 -0.15 20.88 47.96
N ILE A 148 0.75 19.91 48.12
CA ILE A 148 1.71 19.90 49.24
C ILE A 148 2.62 21.13 49.17
N GLY A 149 3.08 21.53 47.98
CA GLY A 149 3.89 22.73 47.78
C GLY A 149 3.18 24.02 48.18
N ASP A 150 1.89 24.13 47.86
CA ASP A 150 1.03 25.23 48.25
C ASP A 150 0.81 25.28 49.78
N LEU A 151 0.51 24.12 50.40
CA LEU A 151 0.39 24.01 51.86
C LEU A 151 1.69 24.32 52.60
N MET A 152 2.83 23.99 52.00
CA MET A 152 4.16 24.29 52.53
C MET A 152 4.69 25.68 52.12
N GLN A 153 3.91 26.46 51.37
CA GLN A 153 4.30 27.78 50.85
C GLN A 153 5.66 27.75 50.10
N SER A 154 5.94 26.65 49.40
CA SER A 154 7.22 26.38 48.74
C SER A 154 7.07 26.34 47.23
N VAL A 155 7.44 27.45 46.59
CA VAL A 155 7.35 27.61 45.13
C VAL A 155 8.20 26.59 44.37
N ARG A 156 9.34 26.18 44.94
CA ARG A 156 10.21 25.15 44.34
C ARG A 156 9.54 23.78 44.33
N LEU A 157 8.82 23.44 45.40
CA LEU A 157 8.08 22.18 45.48
C LEU A 157 6.87 22.21 44.54
N MET A 158 6.17 23.35 44.44
CA MET A 158 5.13 23.56 43.44
C MET A 158 5.66 23.41 42.01
N ALA A 159 6.84 23.96 41.70
CA ALA A 159 7.48 23.82 40.38
C ALA A 159 7.85 22.36 40.06
N CYS A 160 8.33 21.61 41.06
CA CYS A 160 8.56 20.17 40.95
C CYS A 160 7.25 19.41 40.67
N GLY A 161 6.17 19.76 41.37
CA GLY A 161 4.82 19.23 41.13
C GLY A 161 4.34 19.50 39.70
N MET A 162 4.47 20.75 39.22
CA MET A 162 4.10 21.13 37.84
C MET A 162 4.93 20.42 36.78
N PHE A 163 6.22 20.17 37.04
CA PHE A 163 7.08 19.40 36.16
C PHE A 163 6.59 17.95 36.03
N ILE A 164 6.37 17.26 37.16
CA ILE A 164 5.90 15.87 37.19
C ILE A 164 4.50 15.75 36.56
N PHE A 165 3.62 16.69 36.88
CA PHE A 165 2.31 16.81 36.26
C PHE A 165 2.41 16.89 34.73
N GLY A 166 3.30 17.75 34.21
CA GLY A 166 3.56 17.89 32.77
C GLY A 166 4.05 16.61 32.08
N LEU A 167 4.74 15.71 32.79
CA LEU A 167 5.14 14.40 32.24
C LEU A 167 3.94 13.50 31.91
N GLY A 168 2.80 13.69 32.58
CA GLY A 168 1.60 12.87 32.40
C GLY A 168 0.54 13.47 31.47
N VAL A 169 0.33 14.80 31.49
CA VAL A 169 -0.74 15.48 30.72
C VAL A 169 -0.65 15.19 29.22
N SER A 170 0.55 15.38 28.65
CA SER A 170 0.79 15.27 27.22
C SER A 170 0.68 13.83 26.70
N PRO A 171 1.28 12.81 27.34
CA PRO A 171 1.04 11.40 27.01
C PRO A 171 -0.41 10.96 27.19
N LEU A 172 -1.11 11.44 28.22
CA LEU A 172 -2.50 11.05 28.47
C LEU A 172 -3.42 11.46 27.31
N ALA A 173 -3.23 12.66 26.77
CA ALA A 173 -3.98 13.13 25.61
C ALA A 173 -3.80 12.21 24.38
N VAL A 174 -2.57 11.73 24.12
CA VAL A 174 -2.28 10.80 23.02
C VAL A 174 -2.97 9.45 23.24
N VAL A 175 -2.93 8.95 24.48
CA VAL A 175 -3.56 7.66 24.83
C VAL A 175 -5.08 7.74 24.72
N GLN A 176 -5.70 8.80 25.23
CA GLN A 176 -7.14 9.04 25.15
C GLN A 176 -7.62 9.05 23.68
N GLU A 177 -6.96 9.82 22.81
CA GLU A 177 -7.32 9.90 21.40
C GLU A 177 -7.11 8.55 20.68
N THR A 178 -6.04 7.82 21.05
CA THR A 178 -5.79 6.47 20.52
C THR A 178 -6.89 5.49 20.92
N ILE A 179 -7.37 5.53 22.16
CA ILE A 179 -8.50 4.71 22.63
C ILE A 179 -9.76 5.04 21.84
N ILE A 180 -10.12 6.32 21.69
CA ILE A 180 -11.33 6.71 20.96
C ILE A 180 -11.25 6.28 19.48
N VAL A 181 -10.12 6.50 18.82
CA VAL A 181 -9.91 6.08 17.42
C VAL A 181 -10.04 4.56 17.28
N ARG A 182 -9.55 3.80 18.27
CA ARG A 182 -9.61 2.33 18.27
C ARG A 182 -11.05 1.80 18.39
N PHE A 183 -11.88 2.39 19.26
CA PHE A 183 -13.25 1.91 19.49
C PHE A 183 -14.28 2.42 18.45
N PHE A 184 -14.01 3.56 17.79
CA PHE A 184 -14.99 4.25 16.93
C PHE A 184 -14.56 4.42 15.45
N ARG A 185 -13.49 3.74 15.00
CA ARG A 185 -12.97 3.86 13.61
C ARG A 185 -14.04 3.70 12.52
N SER A 186 -14.97 2.76 12.69
CA SER A 186 -16.01 2.43 11.72
C SER A 186 -17.39 3.05 12.04
N HIS A 187 -17.54 3.71 13.20
CA HIS A 187 -18.82 4.18 13.71
C HIS A 187 -18.64 5.55 14.37
N GLY A 188 -18.97 6.64 13.66
CA GLY A 188 -19.06 7.99 14.25
C GLY A 188 -17.77 8.51 14.90
N LEU A 189 -16.62 8.39 14.21
CA LEU A 189 -15.32 8.75 14.76
C LEU A 189 -15.21 10.25 15.12
N GLY A 190 -15.76 11.12 14.29
CA GLY A 190 -15.71 12.57 14.46
C GLY A 190 -16.43 13.04 15.71
N LEU A 191 -17.66 12.56 15.95
CA LEU A 191 -18.46 12.88 17.13
C LEU A 191 -17.83 12.32 18.41
N SER A 192 -17.31 11.09 18.38
CA SER A 192 -16.67 10.49 19.56
C SER A 192 -15.36 11.21 19.94
N LEU A 193 -14.53 11.61 18.98
CA LEU A 193 -13.36 12.45 19.23
C LEU A 193 -13.76 13.84 19.74
N ALA A 194 -14.82 14.42 19.20
CA ALA A 194 -15.37 15.68 19.67
C ALA A 194 -15.79 15.62 21.14
N LEU A 195 -16.57 14.61 21.53
CA LEU A 195 -17.01 14.42 22.92
C LEU A 195 -15.83 14.24 23.88
N GLY A 196 -14.80 13.50 23.46
CA GLY A 196 -13.55 13.35 24.22
C GLY A 196 -12.81 14.67 24.47
N LEU A 197 -12.72 15.54 23.45
CA LEU A 197 -12.06 16.84 23.54
C LEU A 197 -12.91 17.88 24.29
N VAL A 198 -14.24 17.81 24.19
CA VAL A 198 -15.16 18.70 24.93
C VAL A 198 -15.01 18.52 26.43
N ALA A 199 -14.92 17.28 26.93
CA ALA A 199 -14.75 17.02 28.35
C ALA A 199 -13.53 17.75 28.94
N GLY A 200 -12.39 17.68 28.24
CA GLY A 200 -11.18 18.42 28.62
C GLY A 200 -11.33 19.94 28.53
N LYS A 201 -11.87 20.46 27.41
CA LYS A 201 -12.04 21.92 27.24
C LYS A 201 -13.06 22.52 28.22
N ALA A 202 -14.13 21.80 28.54
CA ALA A 202 -15.09 22.20 29.57
C ALA A 202 -14.43 22.25 30.94
N ALA A 203 -13.61 21.26 31.31
CA ALA A 203 -12.84 21.28 32.56
C ALA A 203 -11.87 22.47 32.64
N SER A 204 -11.19 22.82 31.54
CA SER A 204 -10.33 24.00 31.47
C SER A 204 -11.11 25.32 31.62
N PHE A 205 -12.28 25.44 30.98
CA PHE A 205 -13.15 26.62 31.12
C PHE A 205 -13.69 26.77 32.55
N ILE A 206 -14.16 25.67 33.16
CA ILE A 206 -14.63 25.65 34.55
C ILE A 206 -13.49 26.04 35.49
N SER A 207 -12.28 25.51 35.30
CA SER A 207 -11.10 25.90 36.08
C SER A 207 -10.82 27.40 35.98
N ALA A 208 -10.79 27.95 34.75
CA ALA A 208 -10.54 29.37 34.53
C ALA A 208 -11.58 30.28 35.21
N ARG A 209 -12.86 29.86 35.27
CA ARG A 209 -13.95 30.62 35.91
C ARG A 209 -14.05 30.42 37.41
N THR A 210 -13.74 29.22 37.92
CA THR A 210 -13.99 28.86 39.33
C THR A 210 -12.77 29.03 40.23
N SER A 211 -11.53 29.00 39.70
CA SER A 211 -10.32 29.01 40.54
C SER A 211 -10.22 30.25 41.44
N TYR A 212 -10.48 31.46 40.92
CA TYR A 212 -10.43 32.67 41.73
C TYR A 212 -11.61 32.75 42.73
N PRO A 213 -12.89 32.58 42.34
CA PRO A 213 -14.02 32.56 43.29
C PRO A 213 -13.92 31.49 44.38
N LEU A 214 -13.42 30.30 44.05
CA LEU A 214 -13.28 29.22 45.02
C LEU A 214 -12.25 29.55 46.09
N SER A 215 -11.18 30.27 45.72
CA SER A 215 -10.17 30.77 46.66
C SER A 215 -10.69 31.88 47.58
N GLU A 216 -11.65 32.68 47.12
CA GLU A 216 -12.32 33.72 47.92
C GLU A 216 -13.29 33.12 48.94
N CYS A 217 -14.14 32.18 48.51
CA CYS A 217 -15.21 31.66 49.36
C CYS A 217 -14.74 30.60 50.37
N TYR A 218 -13.80 29.73 49.98
CA TYR A 218 -13.43 28.54 50.76
C TYR A 218 -11.96 28.53 51.22
N GLY A 219 -11.25 29.65 51.03
CA GLY A 219 -9.86 29.82 51.43
C GLY A 219 -8.83 29.57 50.32
N PRO A 220 -7.58 30.01 50.52
CA PRO A 220 -6.57 30.12 49.45
C PRO A 220 -6.18 28.78 48.81
N HIS A 221 -6.23 27.70 49.59
CA HIS A 221 -5.85 26.35 49.15
C HIS A 221 -6.97 25.59 48.40
N ALA A 222 -8.22 26.09 48.46
CA ALA A 222 -9.39 25.37 47.93
C ALA A 222 -9.30 24.98 46.44
N PRO A 223 -8.78 25.81 45.52
CA PRO A 223 -8.59 25.44 44.12
C PRO A 223 -7.62 24.25 43.96
N PHE A 224 -6.56 24.18 44.77
CA PHE A 224 -5.57 23.12 44.70
C PHE A 224 -6.12 21.78 45.22
N TYR A 225 -6.99 21.82 46.25
CA TYR A 225 -7.76 20.64 46.68
C TYR A 225 -8.71 20.16 45.58
N ALA A 226 -9.40 21.07 44.89
CA ALA A 226 -10.27 20.71 43.77
C ALA A 226 -9.48 20.06 42.62
N ALA A 227 -8.29 20.58 42.28
CA ALA A 227 -7.44 19.98 41.26
C ALA A 227 -6.93 18.58 41.67
N ALA A 228 -6.43 18.41 42.89
CA ALA A 228 -5.91 17.12 43.38
C ALA A 228 -7.00 16.04 43.45
N THR A 229 -8.22 16.40 43.89
CA THR A 229 -9.36 15.47 43.97
C THR A 229 -9.84 15.04 42.59
N LEU A 230 -9.97 15.96 41.62
CA LEU A 230 -10.28 15.61 40.23
C LEU A 230 -9.19 14.75 39.59
N GLY A 231 -7.92 14.99 39.94
CA GLY A 231 -6.80 14.14 39.56
C GLY A 231 -6.92 12.70 40.11
N ALA A 232 -7.30 12.56 41.38
CA ALA A 232 -7.52 11.27 42.03
C ALA A 232 -8.67 10.49 41.37
N ILE A 233 -9.80 11.17 41.09
CA ILE A 233 -10.94 10.58 40.40
C ILE A 233 -10.53 10.08 39.01
N SER A 234 -9.75 10.87 38.27
CA SER A 234 -9.26 10.49 36.93
C SER A 234 -8.38 9.23 36.98
N PHE A 235 -7.54 9.10 38.02
CA PHE A 235 -6.71 7.91 38.25
C PHE A 235 -7.55 6.67 38.61
N LEU A 236 -8.53 6.82 39.51
CA LEU A 236 -9.44 5.74 39.90
C LEU A 236 -10.27 5.20 38.72
N ILE A 237 -10.82 6.08 37.89
CA ILE A 237 -11.57 5.70 36.68
C ILE A 237 -10.66 4.93 35.70
N ASN A 238 -9.38 5.28 35.62
CA ASN A 238 -8.42 4.55 34.78
C ASN A 238 -8.14 3.13 35.33
N LEU A 239 -8.09 2.93 36.64
CA LEU A 239 -8.00 1.59 37.21
C LEU A 239 -9.24 0.73 36.87
N VAL A 240 -10.43 1.32 36.94
CA VAL A 240 -11.68 0.68 36.50
C VAL A 240 -11.63 0.33 35.02
N TYR A 241 -11.18 1.27 34.17
CA TYR A 241 -11.02 1.00 32.74
C TYR A 241 -10.06 -0.16 32.48
N VAL A 242 -8.91 -0.22 33.15
CA VAL A 242 -7.95 -1.31 33.00
C VAL A 242 -8.56 -2.65 33.40
N TYR A 243 -9.28 -2.69 34.52
CA TYR A 243 -9.96 -3.90 34.99
C TYR A 243 -11.00 -4.41 33.96
N VAL A 244 -11.76 -3.50 33.35
CA VAL A 244 -12.84 -3.84 32.41
C VAL A 244 -12.36 -3.87 30.95
N SER A 245 -11.11 -3.48 30.65
CA SER A 245 -10.59 -3.28 29.29
C SER A 245 -10.67 -4.51 28.40
N ALA A 246 -10.34 -5.69 28.92
CA ALA A 246 -10.44 -6.95 28.19
C ALA A 246 -11.89 -7.28 27.81
N TRP A 247 -12.84 -6.99 28.70
CA TRP A 247 -14.28 -7.13 28.43
C TRP A 247 -14.77 -6.10 27.40
N LEU A 248 -14.31 -4.85 27.50
CA LEU A 248 -14.66 -3.78 26.55
C LEU A 248 -14.20 -4.12 25.12
N VAL A 249 -12.95 -4.57 24.96
CA VAL A 249 -12.37 -4.90 23.65
C VAL A 249 -13.12 -6.07 23.01
N ASN A 250 -13.37 -7.14 23.77
CA ASN A 250 -14.07 -8.32 23.29
C ASN A 250 -15.56 -8.04 23.00
N GLY A 251 -16.22 -7.23 23.83
CA GLY A 251 -17.64 -6.87 23.67
C GLY A 251 -17.92 -5.87 22.54
N ALA A 252 -16.97 -5.01 22.19
CA ALA A 252 -17.12 -4.00 21.13
C ALA A 252 -16.65 -4.47 19.74
N GLY A 253 -15.96 -5.62 19.67
CA GLY A 253 -15.28 -6.09 18.46
C GLY A 253 -14.16 -5.14 18.00
N ALA A 254 -13.47 -4.48 18.94
CA ALA A 254 -12.44 -3.50 18.62
C ALA A 254 -11.14 -4.19 18.14
N GLU A 255 -10.46 -3.61 17.15
CA GLU A 255 -9.17 -4.15 16.67
C GLU A 255 -8.14 -4.18 17.82
N LEU A 256 -7.46 -5.31 17.99
CA LEU A 256 -6.39 -5.50 18.99
C LEU A 256 -5.10 -4.80 18.56
N GLU A 257 -4.44 -4.08 19.48
CA GLU A 257 -3.12 -3.51 19.19
C GLU A 257 -2.05 -4.62 19.13
N ALA A 258 -0.93 -4.37 18.42
CA ALA A 258 0.15 -5.34 18.25
C ALA A 258 0.63 -6.07 19.54
N PRO A 259 0.78 -5.43 20.71
CA PRO A 259 1.15 -6.12 21.94
C PRO A 259 0.04 -7.03 22.50
N GLU A 260 -1.23 -6.64 22.41
CA GLU A 260 -2.38 -7.43 22.90
C GLU A 260 -2.69 -8.60 21.96
N LEU A 261 -2.53 -8.41 20.64
CA LEU A 261 -2.58 -9.45 19.63
C LEU A 261 -1.50 -10.52 19.87
N GLN A 262 -0.34 -10.09 20.36
CA GLN A 262 0.77 -10.95 20.73
C GLN A 262 0.57 -11.63 22.10
N GLU A 263 -0.19 -11.03 23.02
CA GLU A 263 -0.60 -11.65 24.28
C GLU A 263 -1.70 -12.68 24.05
N ALA A 264 -2.71 -12.36 23.24
CA ALA A 264 -3.71 -13.32 22.76
C ALA A 264 -3.06 -14.47 22.00
N ALA A 265 -2.16 -14.18 21.05
CA ALA A 265 -1.39 -15.21 20.35
C ALA A 265 -0.46 -16.00 21.29
N ARG A 266 0.03 -15.40 22.40
CA ARG A 266 0.77 -16.14 23.44
C ARG A 266 -0.13 -17.08 24.21
N ARG A 267 -1.34 -16.64 24.61
CA ARG A 267 -2.33 -17.52 25.28
C ARG A 267 -2.67 -18.74 24.42
N PHE A 268 -2.72 -18.58 23.09
CA PHE A 268 -2.90 -19.69 22.15
C PHE A 268 -1.60 -20.48 21.83
N ALA A 269 -0.42 -19.89 21.96
CA ALA A 269 0.87 -20.51 21.61
C ALA A 269 1.65 -21.11 22.81
N ILE A 270 1.07 -21.11 24.02
CA ILE A 270 1.71 -21.65 25.24
C ILE A 270 1.89 -23.18 25.22
N GLN A 271 1.39 -23.89 24.19
CA GLN A 271 1.56 -25.35 24.12
C GLN A 271 2.93 -25.83 23.61
N ASP A 272 3.76 -25.03 22.92
CA ASP A 272 4.90 -25.62 22.17
C ASP A 272 6.20 -24.80 22.03
N MET A 273 6.43 -23.76 22.83
CA MET A 273 7.64 -22.92 22.68
C MET A 273 8.44 -22.73 23.98
N SER A 274 9.76 -22.88 23.90
CA SER A 274 10.66 -22.62 25.02
C SER A 274 10.78 -21.11 25.33
N GLU A 275 10.89 -20.81 26.63
CA GLU A 275 10.82 -19.46 27.20
C GLU A 275 11.90 -18.51 26.63
N ALA A 276 13.09 -19.04 26.32
CA ALA A 276 14.20 -18.28 25.75
C ALA A 276 13.98 -17.87 24.29
N GLU A 277 13.38 -18.74 23.46
CA GLU A 277 13.03 -18.39 22.08
C GLU A 277 11.83 -17.43 22.01
N ALA A 278 10.88 -17.56 22.94
CA ALA A 278 9.80 -16.61 23.11
C ALA A 278 10.36 -15.23 23.50
N LEU A 279 11.31 -15.16 24.44
CA LEU A 279 11.96 -13.92 24.85
C LEU A 279 12.74 -13.25 23.71
N GLU A 280 13.50 -14.02 22.92
CA GLU A 280 14.31 -13.46 21.82
C GLU A 280 13.43 -12.94 20.67
N LYS A 281 12.35 -13.65 20.32
CA LYS A 281 11.38 -13.20 19.31
C LYS A 281 10.59 -11.97 19.78
N VAL A 282 10.27 -11.87 21.07
CA VAL A 282 9.65 -10.69 21.67
C VAL A 282 10.63 -9.49 21.67
N ALA A 283 11.89 -9.71 22.05
CA ALA A 283 12.92 -8.66 22.11
C ALA A 283 13.31 -8.12 20.72
N LYS A 284 13.32 -8.95 19.67
CA LYS A 284 13.53 -8.51 18.28
C LYS A 284 12.34 -7.75 17.70
N LYS A 285 11.10 -8.02 18.15
CA LYS A 285 9.86 -7.43 17.61
C LYS A 285 9.38 -6.15 18.31
N LYS A 286 9.84 -5.87 19.55
CA LYS A 286 9.60 -4.59 20.26
C LYS A 286 10.37 -3.36 19.71
N LYS A 287 11.12 -3.50 18.60
CA LYS A 287 11.87 -2.38 18.00
C LYS A 287 10.99 -1.55 17.07
N VAL A 288 10.50 -0.42 17.56
CA VAL A 288 9.93 0.63 16.71
C VAL A 288 11.08 1.37 16.02
N ASN A 289 11.21 1.18 14.71
CA ASN A 289 12.14 1.94 13.90
C ASN A 289 11.53 3.32 13.62
N LEU A 290 11.92 4.35 14.37
CA LEU A 290 11.55 5.76 14.11
C LEU A 290 11.86 6.21 12.68
N ARG A 291 12.83 5.54 12.04
CA ARG A 291 13.18 5.72 10.64
C ARG A 291 12.05 5.36 9.66
N GLU A 292 11.10 4.52 10.05
CA GLU A 292 9.91 4.23 9.23
C GLU A 292 8.93 5.42 9.20
N LEU A 293 8.90 6.26 10.25
CA LEU A 293 8.09 7.49 10.27
C LEU A 293 8.54 8.48 9.18
N THR A 294 9.86 8.59 8.96
CA THR A 294 10.43 9.38 7.84
C THR A 294 10.06 8.86 6.44
N LYS A 295 9.45 7.67 6.34
CA LYS A 295 9.00 7.10 5.05
C LYS A 295 7.53 7.36 4.75
N LEU A 296 6.79 8.00 5.66
CA LEU A 296 5.41 8.43 5.44
C LEU A 296 5.32 9.38 4.23
N GLY A 297 4.14 9.46 3.60
CA GLY A 297 3.91 10.15 2.33
C GLY A 297 4.11 11.67 2.39
N ASP A 298 4.22 12.32 1.23
CA ASP A 298 4.47 13.77 1.15
C ASP A 298 3.31 14.60 1.74
N VAL A 299 2.06 14.12 1.63
CA VAL A 299 0.86 14.72 2.25
C VAL A 299 0.98 14.78 3.77
N PHE A 300 1.54 13.74 4.40
CA PHE A 300 1.73 13.69 5.86
C PHE A 300 2.71 14.77 6.34
N TRP A 301 3.83 14.96 5.64
CA TRP A 301 4.81 15.98 6.02
C TRP A 301 4.32 17.41 5.78
N ALA A 302 3.50 17.63 4.74
CA ALA A 302 2.82 18.90 4.55
C ALA A 302 1.83 19.20 5.69
N TYR A 303 1.07 18.20 6.13
CA TYR A 303 0.19 18.30 7.29
C TYR A 303 0.97 18.64 8.58
N ILE A 304 2.10 17.97 8.82
CA ILE A 304 2.95 18.27 9.99
C ILE A 304 3.48 19.71 9.96
N ALA A 305 3.86 20.23 8.79
CA ALA A 305 4.30 21.62 8.67
C ALA A 305 3.17 22.61 9.00
N VAL A 306 1.96 22.36 8.51
CA VAL A 306 0.76 23.15 8.87
C VAL A 306 0.48 23.06 10.37
N ASN A 307 0.58 21.88 10.97
CA ASN A 307 0.38 21.67 12.39
C ASN A 307 1.36 22.49 13.28
N VAL A 308 2.63 22.61 12.88
CA VAL A 308 3.59 23.48 13.58
C VAL A 308 3.17 24.95 13.51
N LEU A 309 2.68 25.41 12.36
CA LEU A 309 2.19 26.79 12.20
C LEU A 309 0.93 27.06 13.03
N CYS A 310 0.02 26.08 13.14
CA CYS A 310 -1.15 26.17 14.02
C CYS A 310 -0.75 26.38 15.48
N GLY A 311 0.18 25.56 15.99
CA GLY A 311 0.72 25.74 17.34
C GLY A 311 1.40 27.10 17.54
N ALA A 312 2.13 27.59 16.54
CA ALA A 312 2.83 28.88 16.59
C ALA A 312 1.91 30.11 16.67
N ILE A 313 0.62 29.98 16.41
CA ILE A 313 -0.32 31.12 16.40
C ILE A 313 -1.36 30.99 17.49
N TRP A 314 -1.95 29.81 17.65
CA TRP A 314 -3.15 29.62 18.48
C TRP A 314 -2.86 29.78 19.97
N HIS A 315 -1.95 28.96 20.51
CA HIS A 315 -1.63 28.97 21.94
C HIS A 315 -0.96 30.26 22.43
N PRO A 316 0.03 30.83 21.72
CA PRO A 316 0.64 32.10 22.11
C PRO A 316 -0.38 33.24 22.17
N PHE A 317 -1.27 33.35 21.18
CA PHE A 317 -2.31 34.38 21.19
C PHE A 317 -3.30 34.18 22.34
N THR A 318 -3.81 32.97 22.58
CA THR A 318 -4.73 32.72 23.71
C THR A 318 -4.11 33.06 25.07
N HIS A 319 -2.79 32.91 25.21
CA HIS A 319 -2.07 33.24 26.45
C HIS A 319 -1.80 34.75 26.60
N LEU A 320 -1.65 35.48 25.50
CA LEU A 320 -1.36 36.92 25.50
C LEU A 320 -2.61 37.80 25.31
N ALA A 321 -3.76 37.21 24.97
CA ALA A 321 -4.97 37.92 24.59
C ALA A 321 -5.47 38.90 25.67
N ALA A 322 -5.47 38.51 26.95
CA ALA A 322 -5.89 39.39 28.03
C ALA A 322 -5.03 40.67 28.09
N ASN A 323 -3.71 40.53 28.03
CA ASN A 323 -2.77 41.66 28.03
C ASN A 323 -2.92 42.53 26.77
N ILE A 324 -3.13 41.90 25.60
CA ILE A 324 -3.33 42.62 24.34
C ILE A 324 -4.62 43.44 24.39
N ILE A 325 -5.72 42.88 24.92
CA ILE A 325 -7.02 43.54 25.01
C ILE A 325 -6.97 44.66 26.05
N GLU A 326 -6.41 44.39 27.25
CA GLU A 326 -6.21 45.37 28.33
C GLU A 326 -5.47 46.61 27.79
N ARG A 327 -4.31 46.41 27.15
CA ARG A 327 -3.45 47.51 26.72
C ARG A 327 -4.01 48.26 25.52
N ARG A 328 -4.58 47.54 24.54
CA ARG A 328 -5.07 48.14 23.30
C ARG A 328 -6.38 48.92 23.46
N TYR A 329 -7.28 48.45 24.32
CA TYR A 329 -8.60 49.06 24.53
C TYR A 329 -8.73 49.76 25.89
N GLN A 330 -7.65 49.82 26.67
CA GLN A 330 -7.60 50.48 27.99
C GLN A 330 -8.67 49.96 28.96
N LEU A 331 -8.93 48.66 28.92
CA LEU A 331 -9.91 48.00 29.79
C LEU A 331 -9.26 47.59 31.12
N PRO A 332 -10.03 47.55 32.23
CA PRO A 332 -9.52 47.02 33.49
C PRO A 332 -9.15 45.53 33.36
N GLU A 333 -8.11 45.09 34.09
CA GLU A 333 -7.54 43.74 34.03
C GLU A 333 -8.61 42.64 34.21
N SER A 334 -9.59 42.87 35.10
CA SER A 334 -10.70 41.96 35.35
C SER A 334 -11.61 41.79 34.13
N GLU A 335 -11.95 42.88 33.44
CA GLU A 335 -12.79 42.84 32.23
C GLU A 335 -12.04 42.27 31.03
N ALA A 336 -10.77 42.64 30.85
CA ALA A 336 -9.94 42.11 29.77
C ALA A 336 -9.73 40.58 29.90
N SER A 337 -9.55 40.10 31.14
CA SER A 337 -9.47 38.66 31.44
C SER A 337 -10.79 37.93 31.17
N ILE A 338 -11.93 38.51 31.55
CA ILE A 338 -13.26 37.96 31.23
C ILE A 338 -13.45 37.90 29.71
N GLN A 339 -13.14 38.97 28.98
CA GLN A 339 -13.24 39.01 27.52
C GLN A 339 -12.34 37.96 26.85
N ALA A 340 -11.09 37.82 27.30
CA ALA A 340 -10.17 36.80 26.79
C ALA A 340 -10.64 35.36 27.08
N SER A 341 -11.37 35.12 28.18
CA SER A 341 -11.89 33.78 28.51
C SER A 341 -12.90 33.25 27.49
N TYR A 342 -13.63 34.13 26.78
CA TYR A 342 -14.56 33.73 25.73
C TYR A 342 -13.87 33.10 24.50
N LEU A 343 -12.57 33.33 24.31
CA LEU A 343 -11.80 32.66 23.25
C LEU A 343 -11.81 31.13 23.41
N LEU A 344 -11.95 30.62 24.64
CA LEU A 344 -11.97 29.19 24.95
C LEU A 344 -13.38 28.57 24.88
N ALA A 345 -14.43 29.39 24.93
CA ALA A 345 -15.82 28.92 25.00
C ALA A 345 -16.31 28.32 23.67
N GLY A 346 -15.80 28.78 22.53
CA GLY A 346 -16.20 28.31 21.21
C GLY A 346 -16.06 26.79 21.02
N SER A 347 -15.03 26.18 21.63
CA SER A 347 -14.77 24.74 21.51
C SER A 347 -15.79 23.83 22.18
N ILE A 348 -16.50 24.31 23.20
CA ILE A 348 -17.48 23.50 23.94
C ILE A 348 -18.68 23.17 23.04
N PHE A 349 -19.12 24.12 22.23
CA PHE A 349 -20.29 23.97 21.36
C PHE A 349 -19.93 23.52 19.94
N LEU A 350 -18.81 23.99 19.39
CA LEU A 350 -18.46 23.72 18.00
C LEU A 350 -17.87 22.33 17.78
N TYR A 351 -17.21 21.72 18.78
CA TYR A 351 -16.70 20.35 18.64
C TYR A 351 -17.80 19.33 18.33
N PRO A 352 -18.91 19.20 19.10
CA PRO A 352 -19.95 18.22 18.80
C PRO A 352 -20.64 18.48 17.45
N ILE A 353 -20.92 19.75 17.13
CA ILE A 353 -21.56 20.14 15.86
C ILE A 353 -20.69 19.72 14.69
N VAL A 354 -19.41 20.13 14.68
CA VAL A 354 -18.50 19.82 13.58
C VAL A 354 -18.16 18.33 13.53
N GLY A 355 -17.99 17.67 14.68
CA GLY A 355 -17.81 16.22 14.76
C GLY A 355 -18.97 15.45 14.12
N PHE A 356 -20.21 15.85 14.42
CA PHE A 356 -21.41 15.28 13.80
C PHE A 356 -21.47 15.55 12.28
N ILE A 357 -21.15 16.77 11.84
CA ILE A 357 -21.14 17.11 10.40
C ILE A 357 -20.09 16.26 9.66
N ILE A 358 -18.89 16.08 10.22
CA ILE A 358 -17.83 15.25 9.61
C ILE A 358 -18.32 13.82 9.41
N ASP A 359 -18.96 13.24 10.43
CA ASP A 359 -19.48 11.87 10.37
C ASP A 359 -20.63 11.72 9.36
N ARG A 360 -21.42 12.78 9.13
CA ARG A 360 -22.50 12.80 8.13
C ARG A 360 -22.01 13.00 6.70
N VAL A 361 -21.05 13.91 6.48
CA VAL A 361 -20.60 14.31 5.15
C VAL A 361 -19.72 13.23 4.50
N LYS A 362 -19.06 12.35 5.28
CA LYS A 362 -18.26 11.18 4.84
C LYS A 362 -17.23 11.44 3.71
N ARG A 363 -16.91 12.70 3.40
CA ARG A 363 -15.93 13.12 2.37
C ARG A 363 -14.63 13.56 3.06
N PRO A 364 -13.50 12.84 2.92
CA PRO A 364 -12.25 13.19 3.61
C PRO A 364 -11.66 14.56 3.18
N SER A 365 -12.00 15.05 1.99
CA SER A 365 -11.58 16.39 1.53
C SER A 365 -12.34 17.54 2.21
N PHE A 366 -13.48 17.26 2.87
CA PHE A 366 -14.27 18.26 3.58
C PHE A 366 -13.56 18.79 4.84
N VAL A 367 -12.79 17.94 5.52
CA VAL A 367 -11.98 18.32 6.70
C VAL A 367 -10.99 19.43 6.35
N ILE A 368 -10.34 19.37 5.19
CA ILE A 368 -9.37 20.39 4.72
C ILE A 368 -10.08 21.72 4.40
N VAL A 369 -11.31 21.66 3.86
CA VAL A 369 -12.13 22.86 3.59
C VAL A 369 -12.50 23.56 4.90
N LEU A 370 -12.99 22.82 5.90
CA LEU A 370 -13.26 23.39 7.22
C LEU A 370 -11.99 24.01 7.84
N PHE A 371 -10.84 23.39 7.63
CA PHE A 371 -9.56 23.91 8.12
C PHE A 371 -9.17 25.23 7.43
N ALA A 372 -9.45 25.38 6.14
CA ALA A 372 -9.28 26.63 5.42
C ALA A 372 -10.26 27.72 5.92
N CYS A 373 -11.52 27.36 6.21
CA CYS A 373 -12.49 28.28 6.80
C CYS A 373 -12.04 28.81 8.16
N SER A 374 -11.47 27.95 9.02
CA SER A 374 -10.89 28.39 10.29
C SER A 374 -9.74 29.38 10.11
N SER A 375 -8.83 29.08 9.19
CA SER A 375 -7.70 29.96 8.92
C SER A 375 -8.17 31.33 8.44
N LEU A 376 -9.24 31.41 7.64
CA LEU A 376 -9.84 32.68 7.22
C LEU A 376 -10.49 33.44 8.39
N LEU A 377 -11.20 32.75 9.28
CA LEU A 377 -11.80 33.37 10.47
C LEU A 377 -10.74 33.91 11.43
N THR A 378 -9.65 33.17 11.65
CA THR A 378 -8.52 33.64 12.46
C THR A 378 -7.74 34.76 11.78
N LEU A 379 -7.60 34.74 10.44
CA LEU A 379 -7.02 35.84 9.67
C LEU A 379 -7.83 37.12 9.83
N PHE A 380 -9.16 37.04 9.80
CA PHE A 380 -10.04 38.17 10.05
C PHE A 380 -9.84 38.73 11.47
N ALA A 381 -9.76 37.86 12.48
CA ALA A 381 -9.52 38.28 13.86
C ALA A 381 -8.19 39.06 14.01
N TYR A 382 -7.09 38.56 13.44
CA TYR A 382 -5.80 39.24 13.47
C TYR A 382 -5.82 40.54 12.68
N THR A 383 -6.49 40.58 11.53
CA THR A 383 -6.63 41.79 10.74
C THR A 383 -7.40 42.86 11.51
N TRP A 384 -8.49 42.49 12.18
CA TRP A 384 -9.25 43.39 13.07
C TRP A 384 -8.37 43.93 14.19
N LEU A 385 -7.59 43.06 14.85
CA LEU A 385 -6.69 43.49 15.93
C LEU A 385 -5.48 44.27 15.44
N VAL A 386 -5.08 44.23 14.17
CA VAL A 386 -3.98 45.05 13.65
C VAL A 386 -4.46 46.47 13.32
N LEU A 387 -5.74 46.67 12.97
CA LEU A 387 -6.28 47.99 12.65
C LEU A 387 -6.23 48.97 13.84
N PRO A 388 -6.05 50.28 13.60
CA PRO A 388 -5.95 51.28 14.67
C PRO A 388 -7.15 51.22 15.63
N PRO A 389 -6.94 51.32 16.97
CA PRO A 389 -8.03 51.30 17.96
C PRO A 389 -9.11 52.36 17.72
N SER A 390 -8.74 53.49 17.08
CA SER A 390 -9.66 54.55 16.68
C SER A 390 -10.72 54.11 15.68
N THR A 391 -10.48 53.01 14.95
CA THR A 391 -11.42 52.46 13.95
C THR A 391 -12.21 51.27 14.47
N THR A 392 -11.63 50.47 15.38
CA THR A 392 -12.26 49.23 15.84
C THR A 392 -13.16 49.43 17.05
N HIS A 393 -12.82 50.38 17.94
CA HIS A 393 -13.50 50.72 19.20
C HIS A 393 -13.68 49.58 20.23
N THR A 394 -13.80 48.32 19.81
CA THR A 394 -14.05 47.13 20.64
C THR A 394 -13.31 45.89 20.14
N ALA A 395 -12.98 44.98 21.06
CA ALA A 395 -12.31 43.70 20.75
C ALA A 395 -13.26 42.58 20.30
N TRP A 396 -14.58 42.76 20.45
CA TRP A 396 -15.59 41.70 20.27
C TRP A 396 -15.58 41.01 18.91
N PRO A 397 -15.50 41.71 17.77
CA PRO A 397 -15.47 41.05 16.45
C PRO A 397 -14.27 40.10 16.30
N ALA A 398 -13.11 40.49 16.81
CA ALA A 398 -11.92 39.62 16.82
C ALA A 398 -12.09 38.42 17.75
N ILE A 399 -12.67 38.62 18.93
CA ILE A 399 -12.91 37.52 19.89
C ILE A 399 -13.87 36.48 19.30
N VAL A 400 -14.99 36.91 18.72
CA VAL A 400 -16.01 36.00 18.16
C VAL A 400 -15.45 35.23 16.95
N THR A 401 -14.76 35.91 16.04
CA THR A 401 -14.19 35.27 14.84
C THR A 401 -13.02 34.35 15.18
N PHE A 402 -12.20 34.71 16.17
CA PHE A 402 -11.16 33.82 16.66
C PHE A 402 -11.73 32.61 17.41
N ALA A 403 -12.69 32.82 18.31
CA ALA A 403 -13.34 31.76 19.08
C ALA A 403 -14.08 30.77 18.17
N THR A 404 -14.72 31.24 17.10
CA THR A 404 -15.35 30.38 16.09
C THR A 404 -14.31 29.67 15.22
N GLY A 405 -13.24 30.36 14.78
CA GLY A 405 -12.16 29.77 13.99
C GLY A 405 -11.40 28.67 14.73
N ILE A 406 -10.95 28.91 15.97
CA ILE A 406 -10.29 27.90 16.79
C ILE A 406 -11.29 26.87 17.34
N GLY A 407 -12.55 27.26 17.52
CA GLY A 407 -13.58 26.46 18.19
C GLY A 407 -13.73 25.04 17.65
N TYR A 408 -13.44 24.77 16.38
CA TYR A 408 -13.48 23.42 15.82
C TYR A 408 -12.14 22.90 15.27
N SER A 409 -11.09 23.71 15.27
CA SER A 409 -9.87 23.40 14.51
C SER A 409 -8.94 22.36 15.13
N PRO A 410 -8.74 22.32 16.46
CA PRO A 410 -7.99 21.24 17.09
C PRO A 410 -8.63 19.86 16.86
N LEU A 411 -9.97 19.78 16.81
CA LEU A 411 -10.67 18.56 16.43
C LEU A 411 -10.29 18.10 15.02
N LEU A 412 -10.24 19.01 14.04
CA LEU A 412 -9.86 18.69 12.66
C LEU A 412 -8.41 18.17 12.57
N LEU A 413 -7.49 18.75 13.36
CA LEU A 413 -6.09 18.29 13.40
C LEU A 413 -5.96 16.85 13.91
N VAL A 414 -6.81 16.41 14.84
CA VAL A 414 -6.78 15.04 15.36
C VAL A 414 -7.49 14.06 14.43
N VAL A 415 -8.63 14.45 13.85
CA VAL A 415 -9.45 13.61 12.96
C VAL A 415 -8.74 13.28 11.64
N ILE A 416 -7.87 14.17 11.13
CA ILE A 416 -7.16 13.94 9.86
C ILE A 416 -6.04 12.89 9.98
N VAL A 417 -5.44 12.70 11.16
CA VAL A 417 -4.33 11.74 11.39
C VAL A 417 -4.70 10.29 11.01
N PRO A 418 -5.80 9.70 11.52
CA PRO A 418 -6.19 8.34 11.15
C PRO A 418 -6.62 8.18 9.69
N GLN A 419 -6.87 9.28 8.98
CA GLN A 419 -7.16 9.28 7.53
C GLN A 419 -5.88 9.28 6.68
N LEU A 420 -4.79 9.88 7.18
CA LEU A 420 -3.51 10.00 6.45
C LEU A 420 -2.57 8.80 6.65
N VAL A 421 -2.70 8.06 7.74
CA VAL A 421 -1.71 7.06 8.16
C VAL A 421 -2.34 5.69 8.42
N GLN A 422 -1.60 4.62 8.10
CA GLN A 422 -2.00 3.24 8.37
C GLN A 422 -2.21 3.00 9.88
N THR A 423 -3.14 2.09 10.22
CA THR A 423 -3.55 1.74 11.59
C THR A 423 -2.39 1.51 12.55
N LYS A 424 -1.33 0.85 12.08
CA LYS A 424 -0.13 0.53 12.86
C LYS A 424 0.61 1.74 13.43
N TYR A 425 0.49 2.93 12.84
CA TYR A 425 1.28 4.11 13.21
C TYR A 425 0.45 5.23 13.84
N ILE A 426 -0.84 5.01 14.14
CA ILE A 426 -1.74 6.07 14.61
C ILE A 426 -1.23 6.70 15.91
N SER A 427 -0.95 5.89 16.95
CA SER A 427 -0.51 6.41 18.26
C SER A 427 0.83 7.15 18.20
N THR A 428 1.81 6.62 17.48
CA THR A 428 3.11 7.30 17.26
C THR A 428 2.94 8.60 16.47
N THR A 429 2.00 8.63 15.52
CA THR A 429 1.74 9.82 14.70
C THR A 429 1.01 10.90 15.50
N LEU A 430 0.00 10.54 16.30
CA LEU A 430 -0.67 11.46 17.22
C LEU A 430 0.33 12.06 18.22
N GLY A 431 1.26 11.23 18.73
CA GLY A 431 2.36 11.71 19.56
C GLY A 431 3.31 12.69 18.84
N ALA A 432 3.68 12.39 17.60
CA ALA A 432 4.53 13.27 16.79
C ALA A 432 3.84 14.60 16.42
N HIS A 433 2.54 14.56 16.08
CA HIS A 433 1.70 15.75 15.89
C HIS A 433 1.78 16.64 17.13
N LYS A 434 1.32 16.16 18.29
CA LYS A 434 1.21 17.01 19.49
C LYS A 434 2.56 17.59 19.91
N SER A 435 3.63 16.80 19.82
CA SER A 435 5.00 17.24 20.09
C SER A 435 5.42 18.41 19.18
N LEU A 436 5.12 18.32 17.88
CA LEU A 436 5.48 19.34 16.91
C LEU A 436 4.57 20.59 16.97
N GLU A 437 3.29 20.42 17.28
CA GLU A 437 2.37 21.53 17.59
C GLU A 437 2.87 22.33 18.81
N GLN A 438 3.24 21.63 19.88
CA GLN A 438 3.76 22.27 21.08
C GLN A 438 5.12 22.92 20.84
N THR A 439 5.98 22.32 20.00
CA THR A 439 7.25 22.94 19.60
C THR A 439 7.01 24.29 18.93
N GLY A 440 6.03 24.38 18.00
CA GLY A 440 5.63 25.65 17.39
C GLY A 440 5.12 26.67 18.42
N THR A 441 4.31 26.22 19.38
CA THR A 441 3.82 27.05 20.50
C THR A 441 4.97 27.63 21.31
N THR A 442 5.90 26.80 21.76
CA THR A 442 7.02 27.23 22.61
C THR A 442 7.92 28.21 21.87
N ILE A 443 8.28 27.93 20.61
CA ILE A 443 9.09 28.86 19.79
C ILE A 443 8.42 30.22 19.68
N SER A 444 7.13 30.23 19.34
CA SER A 444 6.39 31.47 19.16
C SER A 444 6.18 32.24 20.47
N GLN A 445 5.93 31.55 21.59
CA GLN A 445 5.86 32.17 22.92
C GLN A 445 7.20 32.80 23.32
N THR A 446 8.33 32.12 23.08
CA THR A 446 9.66 32.67 23.35
C THR A 446 9.94 33.89 22.47
N LEU A 447 9.63 33.83 21.18
CA LEU A 447 9.79 34.97 20.26
C LEU A 447 8.90 36.15 20.67
N ALA A 448 7.65 35.90 21.06
CA ALA A 448 6.74 36.92 21.56
C ALA A 448 7.28 37.59 22.82
N GLY A 449 7.83 36.81 23.76
CA GLY A 449 8.50 37.34 24.96
C GLY A 449 9.69 38.23 24.59
N ILE A 450 10.57 37.76 23.69
CA ILE A 450 11.72 38.55 23.22
C ILE A 450 11.26 39.85 22.54
N VAL A 451 10.21 39.84 21.71
CA VAL A 451 9.69 41.06 21.06
C VAL A 451 9.13 42.04 22.08
N LEU A 452 8.49 41.53 23.13
CA LEU A 452 8.00 42.37 24.23
C LEU A 452 9.17 42.91 25.07
N ASP A 453 10.29 42.21 25.21
CA ASP A 453 11.44 42.61 26.03
C ASP A 453 12.51 43.43 25.28
N ALA A 454 12.62 43.29 23.95
CA ALA A 454 13.65 43.86 23.10
C ALA A 454 13.46 45.37 22.87
N LYS A 455 13.70 46.19 23.91
CA LYS A 455 14.17 47.60 23.84
C LYS A 455 14.28 48.31 25.21
N VAL A 456 14.19 47.59 26.33
CA VAL A 456 14.39 48.18 27.68
C VAL A 456 15.81 48.79 27.85
N LYS A 457 16.79 48.39 27.03
CA LYS A 457 18.18 48.86 27.14
C LYS A 457 18.50 50.21 26.49
N LYS A 458 17.55 50.90 25.84
CA LYS A 458 17.79 52.21 25.20
C LYS A 458 16.89 53.35 25.71
N ALA A 459 16.17 53.11 26.81
CA ALA A 459 15.21 54.05 27.40
C ALA A 459 15.62 54.51 28.82
N MET A 460 16.92 54.67 29.07
CA MET A 460 17.41 55.36 30.27
C MET A 460 17.63 56.86 30.09
N ASP A 461 17.48 57.42 28.88
CA ASP A 461 17.85 58.83 28.60
C ASP A 461 16.76 59.74 28.02
N PHE A 462 15.47 59.37 27.99
CA PHE A 462 14.44 60.38 27.67
C PHE A 462 13.08 60.12 28.33
N SER A 463 12.79 60.93 29.34
CA SER A 463 11.50 61.03 30.03
C SER A 463 10.52 61.84 29.18
N SER A 464 9.72 61.17 28.35
CA SER A 464 8.32 61.55 28.00
C SER A 464 7.81 60.71 26.82
N SER A 465 7.18 59.55 27.11
CA SER A 465 6.12 58.85 26.33
C SER A 465 6.20 57.31 26.48
N SER A 466 6.09 56.76 27.70
CA SER A 466 6.09 55.30 27.91
C SER A 466 4.89 54.59 27.25
N HIS A 467 3.77 55.27 27.03
CA HIS A 467 2.59 54.68 26.39
C HIS A 467 2.78 54.41 24.88
N ALA A 468 3.46 55.29 24.15
CA ALA A 468 3.63 55.16 22.69
C ALA A 468 4.59 54.01 22.29
N THR A 469 5.55 53.68 23.15
CA THR A 469 6.52 52.60 22.92
C THR A 469 5.95 51.20 23.16
N ASP A 470 4.92 51.09 24.00
CA ASP A 470 4.29 49.82 24.38
C ASP A 470 3.30 49.38 23.30
N ASP A 471 2.50 50.33 22.80
CA ASP A 471 1.57 50.11 21.69
C ASP A 471 2.31 49.63 20.43
N ALA A 472 3.48 50.20 20.13
CA ALA A 472 4.31 49.79 19.01
C ALA A 472 4.81 48.32 19.12
N ARG A 473 5.07 47.84 20.35
CA ARG A 473 5.50 46.46 20.62
C ARG A 473 4.37 45.45 20.43
N TYR A 474 3.20 45.73 21.00
CA TYR A 474 2.01 44.89 20.80
C TYR A 474 1.54 44.89 19.34
N GLN A 475 1.67 46.03 18.64
CA GLN A 475 1.38 46.13 17.21
C GLN A 475 2.33 45.27 16.36
N SER A 476 3.63 45.27 16.68
CA SER A 476 4.63 44.42 16.00
C SER A 476 4.36 42.94 16.24
N LEU A 477 3.97 42.57 17.46
CA LEU A 477 3.57 41.20 17.82
C LEU A 477 2.33 40.74 17.03
N LEU A 478 1.30 41.58 16.93
CA LEU A 478 0.08 41.30 16.18
C LEU A 478 0.33 41.16 14.67
N PHE A 479 1.23 41.97 14.11
CA PHE A 479 1.68 41.81 12.73
C PHE A 479 2.42 40.48 12.53
N GLY A 480 3.24 40.07 13.50
CA GLY A 480 3.86 38.74 13.53
C GLY A 480 2.82 37.62 13.44
N PHE A 481 1.78 37.64 14.28
CA PHE A 481 0.70 36.65 14.23
C PHE A 481 -0.06 36.65 12.90
N LEU A 482 -0.30 37.84 12.32
CA LEU A 482 -0.94 37.97 11.01
C LEU A 482 -0.11 37.30 9.90
N VAL A 483 1.20 37.54 9.85
CA VAL A 483 2.10 36.95 8.84
C VAL A 483 2.15 35.43 8.96
N VAL A 484 2.28 34.90 10.18
CA VAL A 484 2.31 33.43 10.37
C VAL A 484 0.95 32.82 9.98
N ASN A 485 -0.18 33.52 10.17
CA ASN A 485 -1.50 33.06 9.74
C ASN A 485 -1.66 33.01 8.22
N VAL A 486 -1.10 33.98 7.49
CA VAL A 486 -1.04 33.93 6.02
C VAL A 486 -0.22 32.72 5.54
N LEU A 487 0.92 32.44 6.18
CA LEU A 487 1.72 31.25 5.89
C LEU A 487 0.96 29.95 6.20
N GLN A 488 0.20 29.93 7.30
CA GLN A 488 -0.70 28.81 7.63
C GLN A 488 -1.72 28.59 6.51
N PHE A 489 -2.41 29.64 6.05
CA PHE A 489 -3.42 29.54 4.98
C PHE A 489 -2.83 29.01 3.67
N ILE A 490 -1.66 29.52 3.25
CA ILE A 490 -0.93 29.01 2.07
C ILE A 490 -0.57 27.53 2.25
N GLY A 491 -0.10 27.15 3.45
CA GLY A 491 0.20 25.76 3.80
C GLY A 491 -1.02 24.84 3.66
N ILE A 492 -2.21 25.31 4.04
CA ILE A 492 -3.47 24.57 3.92
C ILE A 492 -3.86 24.39 2.45
N ILE A 493 -3.70 25.42 1.61
CA ILE A 493 -3.94 25.32 0.15
C ILE A 493 -2.97 24.31 -0.48
N LEU A 494 -1.69 24.34 -0.09
CA LEU A 494 -0.70 23.37 -0.56
C LEU A 494 -1.06 21.94 -0.13
N LEU A 495 -1.52 21.76 1.11
CA LEU A 495 -2.01 20.47 1.61
C LEU A 495 -3.22 19.99 0.80
N ALA A 496 -4.18 20.87 0.50
CA ALA A 496 -5.34 20.55 -0.34
C ALA A 496 -4.93 20.15 -1.77
N TYR A 497 -3.95 20.83 -2.35
CA TYR A 497 -3.41 20.49 -3.66
C TYR A 497 -2.71 19.12 -3.66
N LEU A 498 -1.87 18.84 -2.66
CA LEU A 498 -1.18 17.56 -2.52
C LEU A 498 -2.16 16.41 -2.26
N ASP A 499 -3.15 16.59 -1.39
CA ASP A 499 -4.21 15.60 -1.14
C ASP A 499 -5.04 15.32 -2.40
N ARG A 500 -5.43 16.36 -3.16
CA ARG A 500 -6.12 16.19 -4.44
C ARG A 500 -5.25 15.43 -5.45
N ARG A 501 -3.95 15.72 -5.52
CA ARG A 501 -3.01 15.02 -6.39
C ARG A 501 -2.83 13.55 -5.99
N ASP A 502 -2.68 13.26 -4.71
CA ASP A 502 -2.52 11.88 -4.21
C ASP A 502 -3.80 11.09 -4.39
N LYS A 503 -4.98 11.67 -4.08
CA LYS A 503 -6.29 11.07 -4.33
C LYS A 503 -6.63 10.97 -5.81
N ALA A 504 -6.15 11.85 -6.68
CA ALA A 504 -6.27 11.69 -8.13
C ALA A 504 -5.36 10.55 -8.59
N THR A 505 -4.13 10.47 -8.08
CA THR A 505 -3.22 9.36 -8.41
C THR A 505 -3.80 8.03 -7.92
N ASN A 506 -4.36 7.99 -6.70
CA ASN A 506 -5.00 6.81 -6.12
C ASN A 506 -6.37 6.51 -6.72
N ARG A 507 -7.17 7.51 -7.13
CA ARG A 507 -8.42 7.27 -7.89
C ARG A 507 -8.13 6.84 -9.31
N HIS A 508 -7.07 7.32 -9.94
CA HIS A 508 -6.61 6.77 -11.20
C HIS A 508 -6.01 5.37 -11.01
N TRP A 509 -5.38 5.07 -9.88
CA TRP A 509 -4.95 3.72 -9.52
C TRP A 509 -6.14 2.80 -9.23
N LEU A 510 -7.13 3.27 -8.47
CA LEU A 510 -8.33 2.56 -8.06
C LEU A 510 -9.31 2.38 -9.21
N ALA A 511 -9.52 3.39 -10.05
CA ALA A 511 -10.26 3.29 -11.30
C ALA A 511 -9.49 2.48 -12.36
N ALA A 512 -8.15 2.44 -12.28
CA ALA A 512 -7.37 1.48 -13.05
C ALA A 512 -7.45 0.07 -12.46
N THR A 513 -7.79 -0.14 -11.19
CA THR A 513 -7.93 -1.49 -10.59
C THR A 513 -9.37 -2.00 -10.52
N ASN A 514 -10.38 -1.15 -10.42
CA ASN A 514 -11.82 -1.45 -10.36
C ASN A 514 -12.60 -0.37 -11.15
N PRO A 515 -13.19 -0.65 -12.31
CA PRO A 515 -14.14 0.27 -12.94
C PRO A 515 -15.50 0.16 -12.23
N GLU A 516 -16.04 1.29 -11.78
CA GLU A 516 -17.40 1.40 -11.21
C GLU A 516 -18.45 1.38 -12.35
N PRO A 517 -19.66 0.80 -12.15
CA PRO A 517 -20.68 0.69 -13.20
C PRO A 517 -21.26 2.06 -13.57
N ALA A 518 -21.78 2.18 -14.80
CA ALA A 518 -22.47 3.39 -15.25
C ALA A 518 -23.73 3.67 -14.38
N PRO A 519 -24.05 4.94 -14.08
CA PRO A 519 -25.22 5.26 -13.25
C PRO A 519 -26.51 4.85 -13.98
N SER A 520 -27.40 4.16 -13.27
CA SER A 520 -28.73 3.81 -13.73
C SER A 520 -29.56 5.07 -13.98
N GLN A 521 -30.08 5.19 -15.21
CA GLN A 521 -31.21 6.07 -15.48
C GLN A 521 -32.43 5.47 -14.78
N THR A 522 -32.94 6.16 -13.76
CA THR A 522 -34.30 5.94 -13.27
C THR A 522 -35.26 6.39 -14.36
N LEU A 523 -35.71 5.43 -15.18
CA LEU A 523 -36.89 5.59 -16.01
C LEU A 523 -38.06 4.98 -15.25
N GLU A 524 -39.03 5.85 -15.01
CA GLU A 524 -40.36 5.57 -14.50
C GLU A 524 -41.00 4.45 -15.32
N HIS A 525 -41.70 3.55 -14.62
CA HIS A 525 -42.51 2.50 -15.19
C HIS A 525 -43.82 3.10 -15.73
N PRO A 526 -44.20 2.86 -17.00
CA PRO A 526 -45.58 2.88 -17.41
C PRO A 526 -46.09 1.44 -17.63
N ASP A 527 -47.09 1.10 -16.83
CA ASP A 527 -48.31 0.39 -17.17
C ASP A 527 -48.28 -1.10 -17.55
N LEU A 528 -48.68 -1.89 -16.56
CA LEU A 528 -49.71 -2.92 -16.72
C LEU A 528 -51.07 -2.21 -16.86
N GLN A 529 -51.75 -2.37 -18.01
CA GLN A 529 -53.18 -2.11 -18.10
C GLN A 529 -53.92 -3.40 -18.51
N GLY A 530 -54.71 -3.90 -17.56
CA GLY A 530 -56.00 -4.53 -17.81
C GLY A 530 -57.12 -3.50 -17.57
N PRO A 531 -58.32 -3.73 -18.12
CA PRO A 531 -59.22 -2.69 -18.64
C PRO A 531 -60.24 -2.21 -17.60
N GLU A 532 -60.73 -0.97 -17.75
CA GLU A 532 -62.18 -0.65 -17.74
C GLU A 532 -62.47 0.86 -17.90
N ILE A 533 -63.27 1.15 -18.94
CA ILE A 533 -64.46 2.05 -18.97
C ILE A 533 -64.27 3.57 -18.74
N ALA A 534 -64.34 4.28 -19.87
CA ALA A 534 -65.11 5.49 -20.20
C ALA A 534 -65.18 6.70 -19.23
N ALA A 535 -64.72 7.87 -19.70
CA ALA A 535 -65.56 9.04 -20.01
C ALA A 535 -64.73 10.23 -20.56
N GLU A 536 -65.38 11.02 -21.42
CA GLU A 536 -64.98 12.18 -22.22
C GLU A 536 -64.30 13.33 -21.41
N SER A 537 -63.48 14.25 -21.94
CA SER A 537 -63.74 15.23 -23.00
C SER A 537 -62.53 16.19 -23.22
N GLU A 538 -62.35 16.58 -24.49
CA GLU A 538 -61.95 17.89 -25.09
C GLU A 538 -60.71 18.72 -24.68
N GLU A 539 -59.99 19.13 -25.74
CA GLU A 539 -59.21 20.38 -25.98
C GLU A 539 -58.00 20.67 -25.06
N ASP A 540 -56.79 20.99 -25.54
CA ASP A 540 -56.49 21.95 -26.59
C ASP A 540 -55.01 21.85 -27.05
N SER A 541 -54.81 22.06 -28.34
CA SER A 541 -53.52 22.12 -29.04
C SER A 541 -53.10 23.57 -29.26
N ALA A 542 -51.90 23.98 -28.84
CA ALA A 542 -51.03 24.98 -29.52
C ALA A 542 -49.92 25.50 -28.59
N LEU A 543 -48.65 25.13 -28.85
CA LEU A 543 -47.45 26.00 -28.86
C LEU A 543 -46.16 25.15 -28.77
N GLU A 544 -45.78 24.43 -29.83
CA GLU A 544 -44.42 23.86 -29.89
C GLU A 544 -43.87 23.85 -31.34
N SER A 545 -44.21 24.88 -32.12
CA SER A 545 -43.75 25.03 -33.52
C SER A 545 -42.81 26.23 -33.75
N GLU A 546 -42.37 26.94 -32.71
CA GLU A 546 -41.69 28.25 -32.89
C GLU A 546 -40.34 28.41 -32.18
N ARG A 547 -39.52 27.35 -32.10
CA ARG A 547 -38.11 27.46 -31.66
C ARG A 547 -37.06 26.84 -32.57
N ARG A 548 -37.44 26.39 -33.77
CA ARG A 548 -36.51 25.99 -34.84
C ARG A 548 -36.40 27.08 -35.92
N ARG A 549 -35.89 28.27 -35.60
CA ARG A 549 -35.44 29.28 -36.60
C ARG A 549 -34.68 30.43 -35.92
N ARG A 550 -33.37 30.26 -35.73
CA ARG A 550 -32.28 31.26 -35.57
C ARG A 550 -31.10 30.47 -35.00
N GLY A 551 -30.07 30.07 -35.74
CA GLY A 551 -29.33 30.83 -36.74
C GLY A 551 -27.94 31.14 -36.17
N LYS A 552 -26.98 30.27 -36.49
CA LYS A 552 -25.54 30.51 -36.75
C LYS A 552 -25.02 31.94 -36.46
N ILE A 553 -23.95 32.06 -35.66
CA ILE A 553 -22.75 32.94 -35.85
C ILE A 553 -21.83 32.77 -34.62
N PHE A 554 -20.69 32.08 -34.78
CA PHE A 554 -19.33 32.51 -34.39
C PHE A 554 -18.35 31.34 -34.54
N SER A 555 -17.22 31.62 -35.20
CA SER A 555 -16.15 30.68 -35.51
C SER A 555 -14.81 31.26 -35.05
N GLY A 556 -14.01 30.41 -34.39
CA GLY A 556 -12.57 30.53 -34.12
C GLY A 556 -12.14 31.21 -32.81
N PRO A 557 -10.90 30.99 -32.30
CA PRO A 557 -9.86 30.05 -32.75
C PRO A 557 -9.36 29.07 -31.66
N GLN A 558 -8.56 28.11 -32.13
CA GLN A 558 -7.74 27.18 -31.35
C GLN A 558 -6.93 27.87 -30.25
N ASP A 559 -6.82 27.24 -29.08
CA ASP A 559 -5.67 27.43 -28.21
C ASP A 559 -5.06 26.10 -27.77
N GLN A 560 -3.81 25.95 -28.22
CA GLN A 560 -2.89 24.89 -27.91
C GLN A 560 -2.33 25.10 -26.48
N ASN A 561 -1.93 24.00 -25.84
CA ASN A 561 -1.02 23.88 -24.68
C ASN A 561 -1.62 23.32 -23.37
N PHE A 562 -1.95 22.03 -23.37
CA PHE A 562 -1.82 21.22 -22.15
C PHE A 562 -0.60 20.29 -22.29
N LYS A 563 0.55 20.74 -21.76
CA LYS A 563 1.76 19.93 -21.66
C LYS A 563 1.54 18.81 -20.65
N THR A 564 1.32 17.60 -21.15
CA THR A 564 1.40 16.35 -20.38
C THR A 564 2.80 16.19 -19.80
N VAL A 565 2.91 16.27 -18.47
CA VAL A 565 4.17 15.95 -17.77
C VAL A 565 4.33 14.42 -17.75
N GLY A 566 5.07 13.92 -18.74
CA GLY A 566 5.32 12.49 -18.95
C GLY A 566 5.94 11.79 -17.75
N ALA A 567 5.35 10.66 -17.36
CA ALA A 567 5.93 9.70 -16.44
C ALA A 567 7.22 9.09 -17.04
N CYS A 568 8.35 9.24 -16.35
CA CYS A 568 9.61 8.60 -16.74
C CYS A 568 9.55 7.07 -16.50
N ARG A 569 9.12 6.27 -17.48
CA ARG A 569 9.17 4.80 -17.42
C ARG A 569 10.62 4.28 -17.31
N MET A 570 10.87 3.38 -16.36
CA MET A 570 12.17 2.72 -16.21
C MET A 570 12.29 1.51 -17.15
N GLY A 571 13.24 1.50 -18.08
CA GLY A 571 13.43 0.38 -19.03
C GLY A 571 13.87 -0.95 -18.39
N ALA A 572 13.64 -2.08 -19.09
CA ALA A 572 13.87 -3.45 -18.60
C ALA A 572 15.28 -3.71 -18.03
N TYR A 573 16.35 -3.20 -18.67
CA TYR A 573 17.71 -3.33 -18.14
C TYR A 573 17.92 -2.54 -16.84
N LYS A 574 17.20 -1.42 -16.67
CA LYS A 574 17.19 -0.66 -15.42
C LYS A 574 16.48 -1.47 -14.33
N TYR A 575 15.37 -2.14 -14.67
CA TYR A 575 14.67 -3.05 -13.76
C TYR A 575 15.53 -4.24 -13.30
N ILE A 576 16.18 -4.95 -14.22
CA ILE A 576 17.14 -6.01 -13.88
C ILE A 576 18.28 -5.45 -13.01
N GLY A 577 18.77 -4.26 -13.35
CA GLY A 577 19.75 -3.54 -12.54
C GLY A 577 19.27 -3.28 -11.11
N GLU A 578 18.02 -2.87 -10.92
CA GLU A 578 17.40 -2.66 -9.60
C GLU A 578 17.21 -3.96 -8.82
N LEU A 579 16.79 -5.06 -9.48
CA LEU A 579 16.72 -6.38 -8.85
C LEU A 579 18.07 -6.79 -8.27
N TYR A 580 19.14 -6.71 -9.06
CA TYR A 580 20.49 -7.05 -8.57
C TYR A 580 21.11 -6.05 -7.59
N LYS A 581 20.55 -4.83 -7.49
CA LYS A 581 20.86 -3.93 -6.36
C LYS A 581 20.26 -4.51 -5.08
N LYS A 582 19.02 -5.01 -5.11
CA LYS A 582 18.30 -5.62 -3.98
C LYS A 582 18.52 -7.13 -3.87
N LYS A 583 19.76 -7.58 -3.67
CA LYS A 583 20.11 -9.03 -3.60
C LYS A 583 19.41 -9.84 -2.50
N GLN A 584 18.79 -9.17 -1.54
CA GLN A 584 18.08 -9.78 -0.41
C GLN A 584 16.56 -9.84 -0.62
N SER A 585 16.04 -9.34 -1.74
CA SER A 585 14.62 -9.58 -2.08
C SER A 585 14.36 -11.08 -2.21
N ASP A 586 13.17 -11.53 -1.83
CA ASP A 586 12.84 -12.96 -1.81
C ASP A 586 12.94 -13.58 -3.21
N VAL A 587 12.48 -12.86 -4.24
CA VAL A 587 12.64 -13.25 -5.66
C VAL A 587 14.11 -13.52 -6.01
N LEU A 588 15.01 -12.58 -5.75
CA LEU A 588 16.42 -12.74 -6.09
C LEU A 588 17.14 -13.77 -5.20
N ARG A 589 16.74 -13.93 -3.94
CA ARG A 589 17.28 -14.99 -3.06
C ARG A 589 16.88 -16.37 -3.56
N PHE A 590 15.61 -16.56 -3.91
CA PHE A 590 15.12 -17.80 -4.51
C PHE A 590 15.87 -18.11 -5.80
N LEU A 591 15.94 -17.15 -6.72
CA LEU A 591 16.63 -17.30 -8.01
C LEU A 591 18.13 -17.60 -7.84
N LEU A 592 18.81 -16.96 -6.87
CA LEU A 592 20.21 -17.27 -6.57
C LEU A 592 20.38 -18.67 -5.94
N ARG A 593 19.43 -19.17 -5.15
CA ARG A 593 19.48 -20.56 -4.64
C ARG A 593 19.35 -21.57 -5.77
N VAL A 594 18.35 -21.41 -6.64
CA VAL A 594 18.10 -22.29 -7.79
C VAL A 594 19.31 -22.31 -8.73
N ARG A 595 19.83 -21.13 -9.10
CA ARG A 595 21.04 -21.07 -9.94
C ARG A 595 22.28 -21.65 -9.27
N CYS A 596 22.37 -21.56 -7.94
CA CYS A 596 23.53 -22.11 -7.26
C CYS A 596 23.50 -23.64 -7.29
N TRP A 597 22.31 -24.23 -7.19
CA TRP A 597 22.11 -25.65 -7.39
C TRP A 597 22.52 -26.07 -8.81
N GLU A 598 22.04 -25.39 -9.85
CA GLU A 598 22.44 -25.62 -11.25
C GLU A 598 23.97 -25.55 -11.41
N TYR A 599 24.60 -24.47 -10.92
CA TYR A 599 26.03 -24.24 -11.15
C TYR A 599 26.96 -25.22 -10.43
N ARG A 600 26.48 -25.94 -9.41
CA ARG A 600 27.26 -26.99 -8.74
C ARG A 600 27.42 -28.23 -9.61
N GLN A 601 26.39 -28.54 -10.40
CA GLN A 601 26.37 -29.69 -11.31
C GLN A 601 27.21 -29.44 -12.57
N LEU A 602 27.50 -28.17 -12.90
CA LEU A 602 28.31 -27.82 -14.06
C LEU A 602 29.82 -27.99 -13.81
N ASN A 603 30.54 -28.22 -14.90
CA ASN A 603 32.01 -28.23 -14.94
C ASN A 603 32.61 -26.92 -14.42
N VAL A 604 33.85 -26.99 -13.91
CA VAL A 604 34.56 -25.83 -13.32
C VAL A 604 34.58 -24.62 -14.25
N ILE A 605 34.72 -24.88 -15.56
CA ILE A 605 34.61 -23.90 -16.65
C ILE A 605 33.54 -24.43 -17.60
N HIS A 606 32.43 -23.71 -17.72
CA HIS A 606 31.27 -24.10 -18.52
C HIS A 606 30.94 -23.00 -19.54
N ARG A 607 30.69 -23.37 -20.81
CA ARG A 607 30.28 -22.42 -21.85
C ARG A 607 28.79 -22.11 -21.69
N ALA A 608 28.43 -20.87 -21.41
CA ALA A 608 27.04 -20.44 -21.32
C ALA A 608 26.53 -19.98 -22.69
N SER A 609 25.30 -20.38 -23.03
CA SER A 609 24.61 -19.93 -24.25
C SER A 609 24.28 -18.44 -24.22
N ARG A 610 23.87 -17.92 -23.05
CA ARG A 610 23.47 -16.51 -22.86
C ARG A 610 23.95 -15.96 -21.50
N PRO A 611 24.17 -14.63 -21.38
CA PRO A 611 24.54 -14.01 -20.10
C PRO A 611 23.39 -14.11 -19.10
N SER A 612 23.67 -14.55 -17.87
CA SER A 612 22.68 -14.59 -16.80
C SER A 612 22.33 -13.18 -16.27
N ARG A 613 23.14 -12.18 -16.63
CA ARG A 613 23.00 -10.75 -16.27
C ARG A 613 23.21 -9.86 -17.50
N PRO A 614 22.22 -9.75 -18.39
CA PRO A 614 22.38 -9.01 -19.65
C PRO A 614 22.61 -7.50 -19.41
N ASP A 615 22.05 -6.93 -18.35
CA ASP A 615 22.27 -5.53 -17.92
C ASP A 615 23.75 -5.24 -17.66
N LYS A 616 24.42 -6.14 -16.94
CA LYS A 616 25.81 -5.99 -16.53
C LYS A 616 26.75 -6.38 -17.66
N ALA A 617 26.42 -7.44 -18.40
CA ALA A 617 27.19 -7.88 -19.56
C ALA A 617 27.29 -6.77 -20.61
N ARG A 618 26.15 -6.15 -20.98
CA ARG A 618 26.12 -5.06 -21.99
C ARG A 618 26.93 -3.85 -21.55
N ARG A 619 26.86 -3.48 -20.26
CA ARG A 619 27.68 -2.37 -19.71
C ARG A 619 29.18 -2.64 -19.77
N LEU A 620 29.59 -3.90 -19.81
CA LEU A 620 30.97 -4.32 -19.91
C LEU A 620 31.40 -4.63 -21.36
N GLY A 621 30.55 -4.30 -22.33
CA GLY A 621 30.86 -4.38 -23.76
C GLY A 621 30.36 -5.63 -24.47
N TYR A 622 29.56 -6.48 -23.83
CA TYR A 622 28.89 -7.60 -24.51
C TYR A 622 27.82 -7.09 -25.49
N LYS A 623 27.78 -7.69 -26.68
CA LYS A 623 26.68 -7.54 -27.65
C LYS A 623 26.21 -8.94 -28.06
N ALA A 624 24.91 -9.09 -28.30
CA ALA A 624 24.34 -10.32 -28.84
C ALA A 624 24.61 -10.40 -30.35
N LYS A 625 25.84 -10.76 -30.72
CA LYS A 625 26.27 -11.00 -32.11
C LYS A 625 27.33 -12.08 -32.16
N GLN A 626 27.54 -12.66 -33.34
CA GLN A 626 28.56 -13.68 -33.56
C GLN A 626 29.97 -13.19 -33.18
N GLY A 627 30.76 -14.07 -32.57
CA GLY A 627 32.11 -13.80 -32.06
C GLY A 627 32.19 -13.35 -30.59
N TYR A 628 31.06 -13.17 -29.88
CA TYR A 628 31.05 -13.06 -28.42
C TYR A 628 30.72 -14.41 -27.77
N VAL A 629 31.48 -14.81 -26.76
CA VAL A 629 31.27 -16.07 -26.03
C VAL A 629 31.31 -15.79 -24.53
N ILE A 630 30.48 -16.50 -23.76
CA ILE A 630 30.44 -16.35 -22.30
C ILE A 630 30.79 -17.68 -21.65
N TYR A 631 31.69 -17.63 -20.66
CA TYR A 631 32.02 -18.79 -19.85
C TYR A 631 31.69 -18.51 -18.39
N ARG A 632 31.00 -19.46 -17.76
CA ARG A 632 30.77 -19.52 -16.31
C ARG A 632 31.93 -20.27 -15.67
N VAL A 633 32.48 -19.71 -14.61
CA VAL A 633 33.62 -20.30 -13.89
C VAL A 633 33.40 -20.23 -12.39
N ARG A 634 33.63 -21.36 -11.71
CA ARG A 634 33.61 -21.44 -10.25
C ARG A 634 35.01 -21.27 -9.66
N VAL A 635 35.15 -20.44 -8.64
CA VAL A 635 36.40 -20.17 -7.92
C VAL A 635 36.17 -20.39 -6.42
N ARG A 636 37.04 -21.20 -5.79
CA ARG A 636 36.91 -21.52 -4.36
C ARG A 636 37.00 -20.26 -3.50
N ARG A 637 36.11 -20.17 -2.51
CA ARG A 637 36.07 -19.13 -1.49
C ARG A 637 37.03 -19.46 -0.36
N GLY A 638 37.40 -18.42 0.37
CA GLY A 638 38.28 -18.54 1.54
C GLY A 638 39.72 -18.20 1.20
N ASN A 639 40.44 -17.78 2.24
CA ASN A 639 41.87 -17.59 2.20
C ASN A 639 42.57 -18.93 2.45
N ARG A 640 43.81 -19.09 2.01
CA ARG A 640 44.61 -20.27 2.38
C ARG A 640 45.01 -20.14 3.85
N LYS A 641 45.10 -21.25 4.57
CA LYS A 641 45.72 -21.26 5.92
C LYS A 641 47.22 -21.44 5.76
N LYS A 642 48.02 -20.90 6.69
CA LYS A 642 49.45 -21.22 6.77
C LYS A 642 49.58 -22.73 7.05
N HIS A 643 50.42 -23.45 6.29
CA HIS A 643 50.65 -24.86 6.55
C HIS A 643 51.38 -25.04 7.88
N VAL A 644 50.96 -26.04 8.66
CA VAL A 644 51.59 -26.40 9.93
C VAL A 644 52.60 -27.51 9.66
N PRO A 645 53.84 -27.44 10.19
CA PRO A 645 54.89 -28.41 9.88
C PRO A 645 54.52 -29.89 10.10
N LYS A 646 53.61 -30.18 11.04
CA LYS A 646 53.16 -31.55 11.37
C LYS A 646 51.71 -31.86 10.98
N GLY A 647 51.06 -31.01 10.18
CA GLY A 647 49.67 -31.21 9.73
C GLY A 647 48.57 -31.06 10.80
N ALA A 648 48.92 -31.09 12.10
CA ALA A 648 48.01 -30.95 13.23
C ALA A 648 48.32 -29.71 14.08
N THR A 649 47.27 -29.07 14.60
CA THR A 649 47.39 -27.97 15.58
C THR A 649 47.04 -28.47 16.98
N TYR A 650 48.01 -28.48 17.90
CA TYR A 650 47.82 -28.93 19.30
C TYR A 650 47.17 -27.88 20.22
N GLY A 651 46.39 -26.95 19.66
CA GLY A 651 45.79 -25.83 20.39
C GLY A 651 44.99 -24.92 19.45
N LYS A 652 44.48 -23.78 19.94
CA LYS A 652 43.75 -22.82 19.10
C LYS A 652 44.66 -22.34 17.95
N PRO A 653 44.26 -22.49 16.66
CA PRO A 653 45.13 -22.22 15.51
C PRO A 653 45.79 -20.83 15.49
N VAL A 654 45.10 -19.83 16.02
CA VAL A 654 45.60 -18.45 16.11
C VAL A 654 46.83 -18.36 17.03
N HIS A 655 46.86 -19.12 18.12
CA HIS A 655 47.98 -19.13 19.09
C HIS A 655 49.22 -19.85 18.56
N GLN A 656 49.06 -20.73 17.56
CA GLN A 656 50.16 -21.41 16.87
C GLN A 656 50.59 -20.68 15.58
N GLY A 657 50.16 -19.43 15.40
CA GLY A 657 50.52 -18.60 14.24
C GLY A 657 49.90 -19.06 12.92
N VAL A 658 48.87 -19.90 12.95
CA VAL A 658 48.14 -20.39 11.78
C VAL A 658 47.13 -19.34 11.31
N ASN A 659 47.67 -18.24 10.78
CA ASN A 659 46.88 -17.14 10.25
C ASN A 659 46.36 -17.41 8.83
N HIS A 660 45.29 -16.70 8.46
CA HIS A 660 44.78 -16.73 7.09
C HIS A 660 45.71 -15.97 6.14
N LEU A 661 46.32 -16.68 5.19
CA LEU A 661 47.07 -16.10 4.06
C LEU A 661 46.08 -15.54 3.04
N LYS A 662 45.94 -14.20 3.05
CA LYS A 662 45.12 -13.49 2.07
C LYS A 662 45.69 -13.72 0.68
N PHE A 663 44.82 -14.16 -0.22
CA PHE A 663 45.19 -14.35 -1.60
C PHE A 663 45.45 -12.99 -2.27
N GLN A 664 46.66 -12.77 -2.79
CA GLN A 664 47.12 -11.46 -3.29
C GLN A 664 46.28 -10.93 -4.47
N ARG A 665 45.68 -11.81 -5.28
CA ARG A 665 44.83 -11.45 -6.41
C ARG A 665 43.36 -11.57 -6.05
N GLY A 666 42.49 -10.72 -6.60
CA GLY A 666 41.05 -10.89 -6.43
C GLY A 666 40.55 -12.17 -7.11
N LEU A 667 39.63 -12.92 -6.48
CA LEU A 667 39.05 -14.16 -7.02
C LEU A 667 38.47 -14.02 -8.44
N ARG A 668 37.94 -12.83 -8.76
CA ARG A 668 37.42 -12.50 -10.10
C ARG A 668 38.52 -12.41 -11.17
N SER A 669 39.73 -11.96 -10.81
CA SER A 669 40.86 -11.96 -11.73
C SER A 669 41.37 -13.37 -11.99
N VAL A 670 41.31 -14.24 -10.97
CA VAL A 670 41.62 -15.67 -11.15
C VAL A 670 40.60 -16.38 -12.03
N ALA A 671 39.32 -15.98 -11.95
CA ALA A 671 38.31 -16.43 -12.89
C ALA A 671 38.68 -16.07 -14.35
N GLU A 672 39.07 -14.81 -14.62
CA GLU A 672 39.49 -14.37 -15.95
C GLU A 672 40.70 -15.15 -16.47
N GLU A 673 41.72 -15.31 -15.62
CA GLU A 673 42.96 -16.01 -15.99
C GLU A 673 42.72 -17.52 -16.23
N ARG A 674 41.87 -18.15 -15.42
CA ARG A 674 41.50 -19.56 -15.59
C ARG A 674 40.80 -19.81 -16.92
N VAL A 675 39.87 -18.94 -17.30
CA VAL A 675 39.18 -19.05 -18.60
C VAL A 675 40.11 -18.66 -19.75
N GLY A 676 40.94 -17.62 -19.61
CA GLY A 676 41.91 -17.22 -20.63
C GLY A 676 42.97 -18.29 -20.93
N ARG A 677 43.39 -19.08 -19.93
CA ARG A 677 44.26 -20.24 -20.13
C ARG A 677 43.57 -21.38 -20.88
N ARG A 678 42.29 -21.66 -20.58
CA ARG A 678 41.51 -22.71 -21.25
C ARG A 678 41.13 -22.33 -22.69
N CYS A 679 40.82 -21.06 -22.92
CA CYS A 679 40.36 -20.52 -24.21
C CYS A 679 41.44 -19.64 -24.86
N GLY A 680 42.63 -20.21 -25.13
CA GLY A 680 43.81 -19.45 -25.59
C GLY A 680 43.64 -18.70 -26.93
N ASN A 681 42.74 -19.19 -27.79
CA ASN A 681 42.42 -18.57 -29.08
C ASN A 681 41.49 -17.36 -28.96
N LEU A 682 40.71 -17.29 -27.86
CA LEU A 682 39.81 -16.18 -27.59
C LEU A 682 40.53 -15.07 -26.79
N ARG A 683 39.88 -13.91 -26.67
CA ARG A 683 40.37 -12.77 -25.89
C ARG A 683 39.37 -12.41 -24.81
N VAL A 684 39.83 -12.32 -23.56
CA VAL A 684 38.98 -11.91 -22.43
C VAL A 684 38.68 -10.42 -22.53
N LEU A 685 37.40 -10.07 -22.61
CA LEU A 685 36.93 -8.69 -22.58
C LEU A 685 36.76 -8.21 -21.14
N ASN A 686 35.93 -8.90 -20.35
CA ASN A 686 35.67 -8.54 -18.95
C ASN A 686 34.97 -9.64 -18.14
N SER A 687 35.08 -9.50 -16.82
CA SER A 687 34.41 -10.17 -15.72
C SER A 687 32.96 -9.82 -15.36
N TYR A 688 32.16 -10.64 -14.67
CA TYR A 688 31.28 -10.16 -13.57
C TYR A 688 30.81 -11.30 -12.64
N TRP A 689 30.40 -10.93 -11.42
CA TRP A 689 29.87 -11.87 -10.43
C TRP A 689 28.40 -12.19 -10.71
N ILE A 690 28.05 -13.48 -10.60
CA ILE A 690 26.69 -13.99 -10.81
C ILE A 690 26.08 -14.60 -9.55
N ASN A 691 26.83 -15.41 -8.80
CA ASN A 691 26.30 -16.17 -7.67
C ASN A 691 27.41 -16.61 -6.68
N GLN A 692 27.04 -17.07 -5.48
CA GLN A 692 27.96 -17.64 -4.49
C GLN A 692 27.25 -18.64 -3.57
N ASP A 693 27.96 -19.68 -3.14
CA ASP A 693 27.58 -20.54 -2.00
C ASP A 693 28.66 -20.50 -0.90
N GLY A 694 28.57 -21.38 0.10
CA GLY A 694 29.57 -21.47 1.17
C GLY A 694 31.00 -21.75 0.70
N VAL A 695 31.20 -22.44 -0.44
CA VAL A 695 32.49 -23.00 -0.87
C VAL A 695 33.06 -22.31 -2.11
N TYR A 696 32.23 -21.81 -3.02
CA TYR A 696 32.58 -21.28 -4.33
C TYR A 696 31.89 -19.94 -4.62
N LYS A 697 32.56 -19.13 -5.43
CA LYS A 697 32.01 -17.96 -6.11
C LYS A 697 31.98 -18.23 -7.60
N TYR A 698 30.85 -17.89 -8.22
CA TYR A 698 30.63 -18.08 -9.64
C TYR A 698 30.75 -16.73 -10.36
N TYR A 699 31.45 -16.74 -11.48
CA TYR A 699 31.67 -15.57 -12.34
C TYR A 699 31.33 -15.91 -13.79
N GLU A 700 30.80 -14.93 -14.53
CA GLU A 700 30.71 -14.99 -15.99
C GLU A 700 31.86 -14.16 -16.58
N VAL A 701 32.61 -14.75 -17.50
CA VAL A 701 33.71 -14.12 -18.23
C VAL A 701 33.29 -13.97 -19.67
N ILE A 702 33.32 -12.74 -20.18
CA ILE A 702 33.01 -12.41 -21.57
C ILE A 702 34.31 -12.54 -22.38
N LEU A 703 34.28 -13.38 -23.41
CA LEU A 703 35.34 -13.56 -24.38
C LEU A 703 34.90 -13.11 -25.77
N VAL A 704 35.87 -12.72 -26.57
CA VAL A 704 35.69 -12.30 -27.95
C VAL A 704 36.62 -13.12 -28.84
N ASP A 705 36.10 -13.58 -29.97
CA ASP A 705 36.85 -14.24 -31.01
C ASP A 705 37.48 -13.21 -31.97
N PRO A 706 38.82 -13.07 -31.99
CA PRO A 706 39.48 -12.11 -32.87
C PRO A 706 39.48 -12.51 -34.35
N GLN A 707 39.22 -13.79 -34.68
CA GLN A 707 39.20 -14.28 -36.07
C GLN A 707 37.84 -14.07 -36.75
N HIS A 708 36.77 -13.92 -35.97
CA HIS A 708 35.42 -13.81 -36.50
C HIS A 708 35.18 -12.48 -37.27
N LYS A 709 34.67 -12.56 -38.51
CA LYS A 709 34.43 -11.40 -39.39
C LYS A 709 33.56 -10.32 -38.73
N ALA A 710 32.53 -10.71 -37.98
CA ALA A 710 31.64 -9.79 -37.25
C ALA A 710 32.33 -9.00 -36.12
N ILE A 711 33.49 -9.44 -35.64
CA ILE A 711 34.30 -8.70 -34.66
C ILE A 711 35.28 -7.76 -35.37
N ARG A 712 35.99 -8.27 -36.39
CA ARG A 712 36.98 -7.49 -37.15
C ARG A 712 36.36 -6.27 -37.85
N ARG A 713 35.12 -6.40 -38.35
CA ARG A 713 34.38 -5.31 -39.03
C ARG A 713 33.69 -4.31 -38.09
N ASP A 714 33.57 -4.59 -36.78
CA ASP A 714 32.89 -3.66 -35.86
C ASP A 714 33.89 -2.67 -35.24
N PRO A 715 33.82 -1.37 -35.58
CA PRO A 715 34.79 -0.36 -35.13
C PRO A 715 34.78 -0.15 -33.61
N LYS A 716 33.74 -0.59 -32.89
CA LYS A 716 33.68 -0.45 -31.43
C LYS A 716 34.47 -1.52 -30.67
N ILE A 717 34.77 -2.66 -31.29
CA ILE A 717 35.43 -3.80 -30.63
C ILE A 717 36.68 -4.30 -31.38
N ASN A 718 36.85 -3.98 -32.66
CA ASN A 718 37.96 -4.45 -33.50
C ASN A 718 39.35 -4.22 -32.87
N TRP A 719 39.52 -3.21 -32.02
CA TRP A 719 40.76 -2.99 -31.25
C TRP A 719 41.23 -4.24 -30.51
N ILE A 720 40.33 -5.09 -29.99
CA ILE A 720 40.70 -6.32 -29.25
C ILE A 720 41.37 -7.38 -30.13
N THR A 721 41.25 -7.25 -31.46
CA THR A 721 41.83 -8.17 -32.44
C THR A 721 43.34 -7.96 -32.61
N ALA A 722 43.87 -6.80 -32.22
CA ALA A 722 45.29 -6.51 -32.37
C ALA A 722 46.15 -7.48 -31.53
N PRO A 723 47.30 -7.96 -32.05
CA PRO A 723 48.17 -8.91 -31.36
C PRO A 723 48.58 -8.46 -29.96
N VAL A 724 48.74 -7.14 -29.76
CA VAL A 724 49.06 -6.50 -28.48
C VAL A 724 48.05 -6.77 -27.37
N HIS A 725 46.84 -7.28 -27.67
CA HIS A 725 45.83 -7.65 -26.70
C HIS A 725 45.77 -9.17 -26.38
N LYS A 726 46.70 -9.97 -26.93
CA LYS A 726 46.87 -11.38 -26.55
C LYS A 726 47.18 -11.54 -25.05
N ARG A 727 46.52 -12.47 -24.37
CA ARG A 727 46.70 -12.73 -22.93
C ARG A 727 46.58 -11.48 -22.03
N ARG A 728 45.67 -10.56 -22.37
CA ARG A 728 45.52 -9.28 -21.65
C ARG A 728 45.03 -9.45 -20.20
N GLU A 729 44.32 -10.54 -19.91
CA GLU A 729 43.91 -10.95 -18.57
C GLU A 729 45.10 -11.33 -17.68
N ALA A 730 46.11 -12.02 -18.24
CA ALA A 730 47.33 -12.39 -17.52
C ALA A 730 48.21 -11.16 -17.22
N ARG A 731 48.22 -10.18 -18.14
CA ARG A 731 48.94 -8.89 -17.98
C ARG A 731 48.19 -7.87 -17.10
N GLY A 732 46.99 -8.22 -16.63
CA GLY A 732 46.18 -7.34 -15.78
C GLY A 732 45.65 -6.10 -16.51
N LEU A 733 45.46 -6.16 -17.83
CA LEU A 733 44.95 -5.06 -18.65
C LEU A 733 43.41 -5.06 -18.77
N THR A 734 42.73 -6.04 -18.17
CA THR A 734 41.27 -6.01 -17.97
C THR A 734 40.92 -5.00 -16.88
N SER A 735 39.67 -4.51 -16.86
CA SER A 735 39.27 -3.53 -15.83
C SER A 735 39.46 -4.04 -14.39
N ILE A 736 39.41 -5.36 -14.19
CA ILE A 736 39.60 -6.01 -12.90
C ILE A 736 41.08 -6.23 -12.61
N GLY A 737 41.87 -6.58 -13.62
CA GLY A 737 43.32 -6.62 -13.51
C GLY A 737 43.92 -5.28 -13.08
N LYS A 738 43.45 -4.18 -13.71
CA LYS A 738 43.88 -2.81 -13.35
C LYS A 738 43.47 -2.43 -11.92
N GLN A 739 42.22 -2.76 -11.53
CA GLN A 739 41.72 -2.53 -10.18
C GLN A 739 42.54 -3.29 -9.11
N ASN A 740 42.90 -4.55 -9.35
CA ASN A 740 43.71 -5.34 -8.43
C ASN A 740 45.15 -4.83 -8.30
N ARG A 741 45.69 -4.18 -9.34
CA ARG A 741 47.03 -3.57 -9.32
C ARG A 741 47.06 -2.18 -8.67
N GLY A 742 45.91 -1.65 -8.23
CA GLY A 742 45.82 -0.30 -7.65
C GLY A 742 46.00 0.84 -8.67
N LEU A 743 46.01 0.52 -9.97
CA LEU A 743 46.19 1.51 -11.03
C LEU A 743 44.84 2.21 -11.29
N GLY A 744 44.71 3.47 -10.85
CA GLY A 744 43.69 4.38 -11.36
C GLY A 744 43.04 5.37 -10.40
N LYS A 745 43.18 5.30 -9.06
CA LYS A 745 42.62 6.29 -8.10
C LYS A 745 43.44 6.35 -6.81
N GLY A 746 43.65 7.58 -6.30
CA GLY A 746 44.65 7.96 -5.29
C GLY A 746 44.57 7.32 -3.88
N HIS A 747 45.45 7.81 -3.00
CA HIS A 747 45.67 7.28 -1.66
C HIS A 747 44.37 7.30 -0.83
N ARG A 748 44.01 6.16 -0.20
CA ARG A 748 42.75 5.86 0.54
C ARG A 748 41.56 5.28 -0.27
N TYR A 749 41.68 5.03 -1.58
CA TYR A 749 40.58 4.45 -2.37
C TYR A 749 40.07 3.07 -1.88
N ASN A 750 40.92 2.26 -1.25
CA ASN A 750 40.56 0.92 -0.76
C ASN A 750 39.90 0.90 0.63
N HIS A 751 39.71 2.05 1.29
CA HIS A 751 39.00 2.15 2.56
C HIS A 751 37.51 2.41 2.34
N THR A 752 36.77 1.43 1.80
CA THR A 752 35.30 1.41 1.94
C THR A 752 34.93 0.48 3.09
N PRO A 753 34.35 0.98 4.20
CA PRO A 753 33.95 0.14 5.32
C PRO A 753 32.99 -0.97 4.86
N ARG A 754 33.27 -2.21 5.25
CA ARG A 754 32.47 -3.40 4.90
C ARG A 754 30.99 -3.23 5.26
N VAL A 755 30.73 -2.56 6.38
CA VAL A 755 29.38 -2.26 6.89
C VAL A 755 28.66 -1.23 6.02
N ALA A 756 29.34 -0.16 5.60
CA ALA A 756 28.75 0.87 4.74
C ALA A 756 28.36 0.31 3.37
N THR A 757 29.20 -0.57 2.80
CA THR A 757 28.96 -1.22 1.51
C THR A 757 27.84 -2.27 1.59
N TRP A 758 27.73 -2.98 2.71
CA TRP A 758 26.62 -3.91 2.97
C TRP A 758 25.29 -3.15 3.14
N LYS A 759 25.27 -2.08 3.94
CA LYS A 759 24.08 -1.21 4.12
C LYS A 759 23.63 -0.64 2.77
N LYS A 760 24.52 -0.03 2.00
CA LYS A 760 24.22 0.54 0.68
C LYS A 760 23.59 -0.44 -0.32
N HIS A 761 23.91 -1.74 -0.25
CA HIS A 761 23.34 -2.75 -1.13
C HIS A 761 22.08 -3.44 -0.56
N ASN A 762 21.79 -3.30 0.72
CA ASN A 762 20.68 -4.00 1.38
C ASN A 762 19.60 -3.06 1.93
N THR A 763 19.82 -1.75 1.97
CA THR A 763 18.80 -0.77 2.32
C THR A 763 18.17 -0.18 1.06
N LEU A 764 16.84 -0.26 0.97
CA LEU A 764 16.04 0.31 -0.10
C LEU A 764 16.07 1.85 0.03
N SER A 765 16.81 2.54 -0.84
CA SER A 765 16.83 4.01 -0.93
C SER A 765 16.01 4.44 -2.13
N LEU A 766 14.78 4.89 -1.89
CA LEU A 766 14.01 5.65 -2.86
C LEU A 766 14.53 7.09 -2.79
N ARG A 767 15.03 7.62 -3.92
CA ARG A 767 15.16 9.08 -4.06
C ARG A 767 13.77 9.64 -4.33
N ARG A 768 13.05 9.97 -3.26
CA ARG A 768 11.94 10.96 -3.30
C ARG A 768 12.58 12.35 -3.34
N VAL A 769 12.07 13.24 -4.17
CA VAL A 769 12.70 14.55 -4.44
C VAL A 769 12.57 15.54 -3.27
N PHE A 770 11.69 15.33 -2.28
CA PHE A 770 11.34 16.38 -1.32
C PHE A 770 11.69 16.11 0.16
N SER A 771 12.25 14.95 0.49
CA SER A 771 12.74 14.66 1.85
C SER A 771 14.00 15.49 2.20
N THR A 772 14.60 16.18 1.22
CA THR A 772 15.89 16.89 1.34
C THR A 772 15.73 18.40 1.57
N VAL A 773 14.57 19.00 1.30
CA VAL A 773 14.32 20.44 1.58
C VAL A 773 13.70 20.62 2.96
N ILE A 774 12.74 19.77 3.31
CA ILE A 774 12.07 19.80 4.61
C ILE A 774 13.01 19.34 5.73
N PHE A 775 13.86 18.33 5.50
CA PHE A 775 14.82 17.93 6.55
C PHE A 775 16.01 18.91 6.66
N LEU A 776 16.42 19.63 5.60
CA LEU A 776 17.46 20.67 5.70
C LEU A 776 16.95 21.95 6.39
N LEU A 777 15.74 22.42 6.09
CA LEU A 777 15.15 23.58 6.79
C LEU A 777 14.83 23.25 8.25
N PHE A 778 14.37 22.03 8.53
CA PHE A 778 14.03 21.59 9.89
C PHE A 778 15.27 21.27 10.75
N THR A 779 16.42 20.91 10.16
CA THR A 779 17.71 20.80 10.88
C THR A 779 18.51 22.10 10.94
N ILE A 780 18.32 23.04 10.01
CA ILE A 780 18.92 24.39 10.10
C ILE A 780 18.19 25.25 11.14
N LEU A 781 16.85 25.11 11.29
CA LEU A 781 16.09 25.79 12.35
C LEU A 781 16.36 25.19 13.75
N MET A 782 16.65 23.88 13.82
CA MET A 782 17.07 23.20 15.06
C MET A 782 18.57 23.39 15.39
N MET A 783 19.39 23.85 14.44
CA MET A 783 20.81 24.16 14.65
C MET A 783 21.07 25.58 15.16
N HIS A 784 20.07 26.48 15.21
CA HIS A 784 20.29 27.84 15.73
C HIS A 784 19.77 28.07 17.15
N THR A 785 19.07 27.11 17.75
CA THR A 785 18.37 27.33 19.03
C THR A 785 18.92 26.58 20.23
N HIS A 786 19.91 25.68 20.11
CA HIS A 786 20.39 24.96 21.32
C HIS A 786 21.89 24.71 21.49
N ASP A 787 22.74 25.11 20.55
CA ASP A 787 24.21 25.09 20.67
C ASP A 787 24.67 26.47 20.14
N PHE A 788 25.51 27.31 20.75
CA PHE A 788 26.76 26.95 21.40
C PHE A 788 27.43 28.14 22.14
N LEU A 789 26.78 29.30 22.31
CA LEU A 789 27.46 30.53 22.78
C LEU A 789 27.03 31.13 24.13
N PHE A 790 25.82 30.88 24.64
CA PHE A 790 25.43 31.50 25.91
C PHE A 790 25.90 30.73 27.15
N PHE A 791 26.45 29.52 26.95
CA PHE A 791 26.93 28.67 28.04
C PHE A 791 28.38 28.18 27.88
N LEU A 792 29.21 28.93 27.15
CA LEU A 792 30.64 29.03 27.45
C LEU A 792 30.90 30.44 28.01
N LEU A 793 30.64 30.57 29.30
CA LEU A 793 31.55 31.20 30.27
C LEU A 793 32.37 32.39 29.71
N ALA A 794 32.04 33.59 30.19
CA ALA A 794 33.02 34.64 30.43
C ALA A 794 33.90 35.07 29.23
N SER A 795 33.61 36.23 28.65
CA SER A 795 34.58 37.33 28.52
C SER A 795 33.96 38.44 27.69
N GLY A 796 33.83 39.62 28.30
CA GLY A 796 33.52 40.82 27.55
C GLY A 796 34.68 41.13 26.60
N THR A 797 34.39 41.34 25.32
CA THR A 797 35.13 42.24 24.43
C THR A 797 34.30 42.48 23.15
N GLN A 798 34.28 43.74 22.71
CA GLN A 798 33.67 44.20 21.47
C GLN A 798 34.56 43.83 20.28
N PHE A 799 33.99 43.39 19.15
CA PHE A 799 34.65 43.55 17.85
C PHE A 799 33.63 43.73 16.71
N SER A 800 33.75 44.88 16.03
CA SER A 800 33.08 45.25 14.79
C SER A 800 33.80 44.63 13.58
N PHE A 801 33.09 44.23 12.52
CA PHE A 801 33.67 44.22 11.17
C PHE A 801 32.65 44.59 10.09
N ALA A 802 33.14 45.46 9.20
CA ALA A 802 32.47 46.10 8.08
C ALA A 802 32.47 45.24 6.81
N PHE A 803 31.49 45.48 5.94
CA PHE A 803 31.45 44.98 4.56
C PHE A 803 32.37 45.79 3.64
N PRO A 804 33.04 45.15 2.66
CA PRO A 804 33.45 45.84 1.45
C PRO A 804 32.80 45.28 0.18
N ASN A 805 32.31 46.21 -0.64
CA ASN A 805 31.89 46.08 -2.04
C ASN A 805 33.08 45.70 -2.94
N ILE A 806 32.91 44.81 -3.94
CA ILE A 806 33.70 44.80 -5.18
C ILE A 806 32.86 44.39 -6.41
N ASN A 807 33.06 45.19 -7.47
CA ASN A 807 32.45 45.24 -8.81
C ASN A 807 32.68 44.05 -9.75
N MET A 808 31.76 43.92 -10.72
CA MET A 808 31.92 43.19 -11.99
C MET A 808 32.93 43.85 -12.95
N PRO A 809 33.50 43.06 -13.88
CA PRO A 809 33.76 43.53 -15.24
C PRO A 809 33.18 42.62 -16.34
N PHE A 810 32.97 43.25 -17.50
CA PHE A 810 32.31 42.78 -18.71
C PHE A 810 33.32 42.21 -19.76
N LEU A 811 32.80 41.38 -20.68
CA LEU A 811 33.26 40.98 -22.03
C LEU A 811 34.32 39.88 -22.26
N GLY A 812 33.94 38.95 -23.16
CA GLY A 812 34.83 38.10 -23.96
C GLY A 812 34.11 36.94 -24.66
N ASN A 813 33.63 37.16 -25.90
CA ASN A 813 33.20 36.09 -26.82
C ASN A 813 34.47 35.48 -27.48
N PRO A 814 34.56 34.15 -27.77
CA PRO A 814 34.39 33.75 -29.18
C PRO A 814 33.95 32.29 -29.47
N THR A 815 33.39 32.15 -30.68
CA THR A 815 33.50 31.03 -31.65
C THR A 815 32.66 29.76 -31.49
N GLN A 816 31.65 29.71 -32.36
CA GLN A 816 30.88 28.59 -32.86
C GLN A 816 31.76 27.60 -33.66
N ARG A 817 31.67 26.31 -33.33
CA ARG A 817 32.05 25.20 -34.23
C ARG A 817 30.84 24.31 -34.41
N ASP A 818 30.21 24.46 -35.57
CA ASP A 818 29.14 23.59 -36.06
C ASP A 818 29.68 22.17 -36.27
N VAL A 819 29.02 21.19 -35.66
CA VAL A 819 29.09 19.80 -36.09
C VAL A 819 27.69 19.41 -36.53
N LYS A 820 27.46 19.47 -37.85
CA LYS A 820 26.35 18.81 -38.54
C LYS A 820 26.31 17.34 -38.12
N ARG A 821 25.15 16.89 -37.64
CA ARG A 821 24.85 15.47 -37.51
C ARG A 821 23.56 15.19 -38.26
N ASP A 822 23.73 14.56 -39.41
CA ASP A 822 22.68 14.15 -40.33
C ASP A 822 21.59 13.34 -39.61
N THR A 823 20.36 13.83 -39.70
CA THR A 823 19.13 13.12 -39.35
C THR A 823 18.63 12.35 -40.57
N ASN A 824 19.12 11.13 -40.74
CA ASN A 824 18.43 10.10 -41.52
C ASN A 824 18.18 8.91 -40.59
N THR A 825 17.01 8.90 -39.95
CA THR A 825 16.46 7.67 -39.38
C THR A 825 14.97 7.63 -39.68
N THR A 826 14.68 6.88 -40.74
CA THR A 826 13.47 6.12 -41.02
C THR A 826 12.40 6.13 -39.92
N THR A 827 11.22 6.61 -40.32
CA THR A 827 9.92 6.27 -39.77
C THR A 827 9.77 4.74 -39.66
N GLN A 828 9.82 4.21 -38.43
CA GLN A 828 9.18 2.93 -38.12
C GLN A 828 8.03 3.19 -37.16
N GLY A 829 6.87 2.62 -37.50
CA GLY A 829 5.55 3.00 -37.02
C GLY A 829 5.27 2.79 -35.53
N ASN A 830 4.18 3.42 -35.12
CA ASN A 830 3.52 3.25 -33.81
C ASN A 830 3.29 1.76 -33.50
N SER A 831 4.12 1.15 -32.66
CA SER A 831 3.77 -0.11 -31.99
C SER A 831 3.16 0.23 -30.62
N SER A 832 1.83 0.32 -30.55
CA SER A 832 1.12 0.23 -29.28
C SER A 832 1.31 -1.18 -28.72
N ASN A 833 2.13 -1.33 -27.66
CA ASN A 833 2.25 -2.64 -27.01
C ASN A 833 1.02 -2.88 -26.14
N VAL A 834 0.31 -3.97 -26.38
CA VAL A 834 -0.84 -4.39 -25.58
C VAL A 834 -0.34 -5.24 -24.41
N LEU A 835 -0.87 -5.02 -23.21
CA LEU A 835 -0.59 -5.83 -22.02
C LEU A 835 -1.87 -6.48 -21.51
N TRP A 836 -1.83 -7.77 -21.23
CA TRP A 836 -2.93 -8.51 -20.59
C TRP A 836 -2.68 -8.63 -19.08
N ILE A 837 -3.64 -8.19 -18.27
CA ILE A 837 -3.53 -8.15 -16.80
C ILE A 837 -4.62 -9.03 -16.22
N ILE A 838 -4.29 -9.88 -15.24
CA ILE A 838 -5.27 -10.74 -14.57
C ILE A 838 -6.41 -9.89 -13.99
N GLN A 839 -7.64 -10.29 -14.28
CA GLN A 839 -8.88 -9.72 -13.75
C GLN A 839 -9.43 -10.67 -12.69
N ASP A 840 -9.73 -11.91 -13.08
CA ASP A 840 -10.38 -12.91 -12.24
C ASP A 840 -9.65 -14.26 -12.31
N THR A 841 -9.68 -15.04 -11.23
CA THR A 841 -9.10 -16.39 -11.15
C THR A 841 -10.08 -17.31 -10.43
N TYR A 842 -10.46 -18.39 -11.10
CA TYR A 842 -11.32 -19.44 -10.59
C TYR A 842 -10.49 -20.72 -10.47
N ASP A 843 -10.26 -21.17 -9.24
CA ASP A 843 -9.54 -22.40 -8.93
C ASP A 843 -10.30 -23.21 -7.89
N TYR A 844 -9.73 -24.33 -7.44
CA TYR A 844 -10.35 -25.22 -6.46
C TYR A 844 -10.77 -24.54 -5.14
N THR A 845 -10.27 -23.34 -4.82
CA THR A 845 -10.61 -22.62 -3.58
C THR A 845 -11.91 -21.82 -3.67
N ASN A 846 -12.33 -21.42 -4.88
CA ASN A 846 -13.47 -20.51 -5.07
C ASN A 846 -14.40 -20.88 -6.24
N PHE A 847 -14.07 -21.88 -7.07
CA PHE A 847 -14.81 -22.16 -8.30
C PHE A 847 -16.32 -22.32 -8.07
N PHE A 848 -16.74 -23.15 -7.12
CA PHE A 848 -18.17 -23.36 -6.87
C PHE A 848 -18.86 -22.23 -6.09
N ASP A 849 -18.10 -21.31 -5.48
CA ASP A 849 -18.65 -20.14 -4.80
C ASP A 849 -18.98 -19.01 -5.79
N GLU A 850 -18.28 -18.99 -6.94
CA GLU A 850 -18.39 -17.94 -7.95
C GLU A 850 -19.31 -18.33 -9.14
N PHE A 851 -19.84 -19.54 -9.11
CA PHE A 851 -20.74 -20.07 -10.14
C PHE A 851 -22.08 -20.51 -9.54
N GLY A 852 -23.18 -20.13 -10.18
CA GLY A 852 -24.53 -20.58 -9.86
C GLY A 852 -24.90 -21.87 -10.60
N PHE A 853 -25.63 -22.77 -9.95
CA PHE A 853 -26.11 -24.03 -10.55
C PHE A 853 -27.48 -23.82 -11.19
N TYR A 854 -27.55 -24.02 -12.51
CA TYR A 854 -28.80 -24.04 -13.27
C TYR A 854 -29.53 -25.37 -13.02
N ASN A 855 -30.84 -25.32 -12.77
CA ASN A 855 -31.64 -26.49 -12.44
C ASN A 855 -33.01 -26.52 -13.13
N ASP A 856 -33.18 -25.72 -14.19
CA ASP A 856 -34.36 -25.74 -15.04
C ASP A 856 -34.20 -26.75 -16.18
N SER A 857 -35.24 -26.91 -17.00
CA SER A 857 -35.18 -27.76 -18.20
C SER A 857 -34.08 -27.32 -19.15
N ASP A 858 -33.43 -28.27 -19.80
CA ASP A 858 -32.37 -28.00 -20.76
C ASP A 858 -32.92 -27.22 -21.98
N PRO A 859 -32.40 -26.01 -22.28
CA PRO A 859 -32.80 -25.25 -23.46
C PRO A 859 -32.55 -25.96 -24.78
N THR A 860 -31.60 -26.91 -24.82
CA THR A 860 -31.27 -27.73 -26.00
C THR A 860 -32.00 -29.08 -26.03
N HIS A 861 -33.08 -29.21 -25.24
CA HIS A 861 -33.96 -30.38 -25.20
C HIS A 861 -33.25 -31.71 -24.93
N GLY A 862 -32.12 -31.68 -24.22
CA GLY A 862 -31.37 -32.87 -23.83
C GLY A 862 -32.14 -33.78 -22.88
N THR A 863 -31.81 -35.07 -22.90
CA THR A 863 -32.30 -36.09 -21.94
C THR A 863 -31.53 -36.00 -20.63
N VAL A 864 -31.52 -34.80 -20.04
CA VAL A 864 -30.74 -34.42 -18.86
C VAL A 864 -31.63 -33.82 -17.79
N GLN A 865 -31.27 -34.07 -16.53
CA GLN A 865 -31.83 -33.39 -15.37
C GLN A 865 -30.71 -32.56 -14.72
N TYR A 866 -30.69 -31.26 -14.95
CA TYR A 866 -29.77 -30.39 -14.24
C TYR A 866 -30.18 -30.25 -12.78
N VAL A 867 -29.25 -30.53 -11.87
CA VAL A 867 -29.51 -30.50 -10.43
C VAL A 867 -28.92 -29.24 -9.80
N ASN A 868 -29.57 -28.77 -8.72
CA ASN A 868 -29.04 -27.66 -7.93
C ASN A 868 -27.76 -28.05 -7.16
N ASN A 869 -27.11 -27.06 -6.56
CA ASN A 869 -25.87 -27.25 -5.82
C ASN A 869 -25.98 -28.30 -4.69
N VAL A 870 -27.05 -28.30 -3.90
CA VAL A 870 -27.24 -29.23 -2.77
C VAL A 870 -27.24 -30.67 -3.26
N THR A 871 -28.02 -30.96 -4.30
CA THR A 871 -28.08 -32.30 -4.90
C THR A 871 -26.78 -32.65 -5.63
N ALA A 872 -26.17 -31.70 -6.35
CA ALA A 872 -24.91 -31.93 -7.05
C ALA A 872 -23.77 -32.37 -6.11
N PHE A 873 -23.64 -31.72 -4.95
CA PHE A 873 -22.65 -32.10 -3.94
C PHE A 873 -23.01 -33.42 -3.25
N ALA A 874 -24.27 -33.63 -2.89
CA ALA A 874 -24.71 -34.85 -2.23
C ALA A 874 -24.55 -36.10 -3.10
N SER A 875 -24.81 -35.98 -4.41
CA SER A 875 -24.68 -37.05 -5.40
C SER A 875 -23.28 -37.15 -6.03
N ASN A 876 -22.28 -36.40 -5.53
CA ASN A 876 -20.92 -36.36 -6.09
C ASN A 876 -20.86 -36.02 -7.61
N LEU A 877 -21.78 -35.19 -8.09
CA LEU A 877 -21.77 -34.67 -9.46
C LEU A 877 -20.91 -33.41 -9.60
N ALA A 878 -20.66 -32.68 -8.51
CA ALA A 878 -19.71 -31.59 -8.44
C ALA A 878 -18.91 -31.67 -7.14
N TYR A 879 -17.58 -31.61 -7.18
CA TYR A 879 -16.73 -31.63 -5.98
C TYR A 879 -15.28 -31.21 -6.30
N VAL A 880 -14.48 -31.01 -5.27
CA VAL A 880 -13.02 -30.83 -5.39
C VAL A 880 -12.33 -32.13 -5.00
N ASP A 881 -11.49 -32.67 -5.89
CA ASP A 881 -10.76 -33.92 -5.63
C ASP A 881 -9.59 -33.74 -4.64
N GLY A 882 -9.01 -34.85 -4.17
CA GLY A 882 -7.86 -34.82 -3.25
C GLY A 882 -6.58 -34.22 -3.84
N ASN A 883 -6.54 -33.92 -5.14
CA ASN A 883 -5.43 -33.27 -5.83
C ASN A 883 -5.70 -31.78 -6.10
N ASN A 884 -6.72 -31.19 -5.47
CA ASN A 884 -7.15 -29.81 -5.65
C ASN A 884 -7.60 -29.49 -7.09
N LYS A 885 -8.34 -30.42 -7.72
CA LYS A 885 -8.96 -30.22 -9.04
C LYS A 885 -10.47 -30.08 -8.89
N VAL A 886 -11.05 -29.20 -9.69
CA VAL A 886 -12.50 -29.03 -9.76
C VAL A 886 -13.08 -30.11 -10.67
N ILE A 887 -13.98 -30.92 -10.15
CA ILE A 887 -14.65 -32.01 -10.87
C ILE A 887 -16.14 -31.68 -11.01
N MET A 888 -16.65 -31.78 -12.24
CA MET A 888 -18.07 -31.70 -12.56
C MET A 888 -18.41 -32.84 -13.51
N LYS A 889 -19.38 -33.68 -13.21
CA LYS A 889 -19.68 -34.88 -14.00
C LYS A 889 -21.17 -35.18 -14.11
N GLY A 890 -21.52 -35.93 -15.14
CA GLY A 890 -22.81 -36.60 -15.24
C GLY A 890 -22.90 -37.81 -14.28
N ASP A 891 -24.11 -38.23 -13.95
CA ASP A 891 -24.33 -39.47 -13.21
C ASP A 891 -23.85 -40.66 -14.04
N ASP A 892 -22.86 -41.39 -13.52
CA ASP A 892 -22.20 -42.56 -14.09
C ASP A 892 -22.41 -43.81 -13.22
N THR A 893 -23.39 -43.78 -12.32
CA THR A 893 -23.66 -44.87 -11.35
C THR A 893 -25.08 -45.44 -11.44
N THR A 894 -26.08 -44.61 -11.75
CA THR A 894 -27.49 -45.04 -11.72
C THR A 894 -27.96 -45.60 -13.06
N TRP A 895 -28.58 -46.79 -13.00
CA TRP A 895 -29.37 -47.35 -14.10
C TRP A 895 -30.73 -46.67 -14.17
N LEU A 896 -31.09 -46.16 -15.34
CA LEU A 896 -32.34 -45.40 -15.54
C LEU A 896 -33.38 -46.20 -16.34
N PRO A 897 -34.68 -46.08 -16.04
CA PRO A 897 -35.72 -46.65 -16.89
C PRO A 897 -35.79 -45.91 -18.25
N ALA A 898 -36.30 -46.58 -19.27
CA ALA A 898 -36.44 -45.98 -20.61
C ALA A 898 -37.27 -44.68 -20.55
N GLY A 899 -36.73 -43.60 -21.12
CA GLY A 899 -37.35 -42.27 -21.13
C GLY A 899 -37.09 -41.40 -19.90
N ALA A 900 -36.30 -41.86 -18.92
CA ALA A 900 -35.87 -41.02 -17.80
C ALA A 900 -34.64 -40.15 -18.13
N ASN A 901 -34.58 -38.98 -17.51
CA ASN A 901 -33.48 -38.02 -17.68
C ASN A 901 -32.31 -38.34 -16.74
N ARG A 902 -31.08 -38.24 -17.26
CA ARG A 902 -29.86 -38.48 -16.47
C ARG A 902 -29.40 -37.22 -15.75
N GLN A 903 -29.02 -37.35 -14.49
CA GLN A 903 -28.60 -36.20 -13.70
C GLN A 903 -27.24 -35.66 -14.17
N SER A 904 -27.12 -34.34 -14.21
CA SER A 904 -25.90 -33.62 -14.57
C SER A 904 -25.89 -32.23 -13.95
N VAL A 905 -24.84 -31.46 -14.22
CA VAL A 905 -24.66 -30.09 -13.73
C VAL A 905 -24.46 -29.11 -14.88
N ARG A 906 -25.04 -27.93 -14.72
CA ARG A 906 -24.77 -26.73 -15.53
C ARG A 906 -24.50 -25.59 -14.58
N VAL A 907 -23.33 -24.98 -14.71
CA VAL A 907 -22.90 -23.89 -13.85
C VAL A 907 -22.63 -22.63 -14.67
N SER A 908 -23.02 -21.48 -14.15
CA SER A 908 -22.83 -20.18 -14.80
C SER A 908 -22.18 -19.18 -13.86
N SER A 909 -21.15 -18.48 -14.30
CA SER A 909 -20.46 -17.50 -13.47
C SER A 909 -21.36 -16.32 -13.11
N TYR A 910 -21.32 -15.88 -11.86
CA TYR A 910 -22.03 -14.66 -11.44
C TYR A 910 -21.44 -13.41 -12.10
N THR A 911 -20.13 -13.42 -12.40
CA THR A 911 -19.45 -12.33 -13.09
C THR A 911 -19.75 -12.38 -14.59
N GLN A 912 -20.04 -11.22 -15.18
CA GLN A 912 -20.29 -11.04 -16.61
C GLN A 912 -19.16 -10.24 -17.27
N TYR A 913 -18.85 -10.57 -18.53
CA TYR A 913 -17.72 -10.02 -19.26
C TYR A 913 -18.15 -9.44 -20.63
N ASN A 914 -17.47 -8.39 -21.07
CA ASN A 914 -17.71 -7.75 -22.39
C ASN A 914 -16.49 -7.80 -23.32
N THR A 915 -15.30 -8.07 -22.77
CA THR A 915 -14.04 -8.31 -23.49
C THR A 915 -13.12 -9.02 -22.51
N GLY A 916 -12.10 -9.70 -23.01
CA GLY A 916 -11.10 -10.33 -22.15
C GLY A 916 -10.25 -11.34 -22.89
N LEU A 917 -9.30 -11.91 -22.15
CA LEU A 917 -8.55 -13.09 -22.53
C LEU A 917 -8.81 -14.15 -21.46
N PHE A 918 -9.58 -15.16 -21.81
CA PHE A 918 -10.05 -16.23 -20.95
C PHE A 918 -9.14 -17.42 -21.18
N ILE A 919 -8.48 -17.91 -20.14
CA ILE A 919 -7.53 -19.01 -20.22
C ILE A 919 -7.99 -20.12 -19.27
N LEU A 920 -8.45 -21.23 -19.84
CA LEU A 920 -8.86 -22.42 -19.13
C LEU A 920 -7.74 -23.46 -19.18
N ASP A 921 -7.20 -23.82 -18.03
CA ASP A 921 -6.29 -24.96 -17.87
C ASP A 921 -7.09 -26.19 -17.39
N ILE A 922 -7.17 -27.20 -18.25
CA ILE A 922 -8.05 -28.35 -18.06
C ILE A 922 -7.33 -29.67 -18.34
N ASN A 923 -7.59 -30.67 -17.50
CA ASN A 923 -7.01 -32.01 -17.63
C ASN A 923 -7.88 -32.95 -18.46
N ARG A 924 -9.20 -32.74 -18.42
CA ARG A 924 -10.21 -33.57 -19.08
C ARG A 924 -11.43 -32.74 -19.46
N ALA A 925 -11.88 -32.92 -20.70
CA ALA A 925 -13.20 -32.50 -21.16
C ALA A 925 -14.10 -33.75 -21.29
N PRO A 926 -15.40 -33.68 -20.98
CA PRO A 926 -16.30 -34.81 -21.12
C PRO A 926 -16.38 -35.30 -22.57
N TRP A 927 -16.59 -36.60 -22.78
CA TRP A 927 -16.87 -37.20 -24.09
C TRP A 927 -17.51 -38.57 -23.90
N GLY A 928 -18.13 -39.10 -24.95
CA GLY A 928 -18.81 -40.39 -24.94
C GLY A 928 -20.09 -40.37 -25.77
N CYS A 929 -20.52 -41.54 -26.26
CA CYS A 929 -21.79 -41.66 -27.00
C CYS A 929 -22.96 -41.01 -26.25
N GLY A 930 -23.74 -40.18 -26.96
CA GLY A 930 -24.84 -39.41 -26.37
C GLY A 930 -24.45 -38.26 -25.42
N VAL A 931 -23.16 -38.00 -25.16
CA VAL A 931 -22.68 -36.87 -24.35
C VAL A 931 -22.52 -35.61 -25.20
N TRP A 932 -22.94 -34.47 -24.69
CA TRP A 932 -22.74 -33.14 -25.28
C TRP A 932 -22.30 -32.17 -24.18
N PRO A 933 -20.99 -31.92 -24.03
CA PRO A 933 -20.47 -30.96 -23.08
C PRO A 933 -20.07 -29.65 -23.76
N ALA A 934 -20.19 -28.57 -23.01
CA ALA A 934 -19.81 -27.26 -23.48
C ALA A 934 -19.06 -26.46 -22.40
N PHE A 935 -17.96 -25.82 -22.80
CA PHE A 935 -17.37 -24.66 -22.13
C PHE A 935 -17.52 -23.46 -23.05
N TRP A 936 -18.36 -22.52 -22.63
CA TRP A 936 -18.88 -21.49 -23.50
C TRP A 936 -19.22 -20.24 -22.70
N THR A 937 -19.66 -19.20 -23.41
CA THR A 937 -20.09 -17.96 -22.78
C THR A 937 -21.36 -17.43 -23.42
N LEU A 938 -22.29 -16.95 -22.59
CA LEU A 938 -23.62 -16.52 -23.03
C LEU A 938 -23.96 -15.13 -22.49
N GLY A 939 -24.39 -14.24 -23.38
CA GLY A 939 -24.83 -12.89 -23.02
C GLY A 939 -26.15 -12.89 -22.25
N ASN A 940 -26.27 -12.00 -21.26
CA ASN A 940 -27.49 -11.82 -20.48
C ASN A 940 -28.60 -11.14 -21.30
N GLY A 941 -29.58 -11.90 -21.77
CA GLY A 941 -30.69 -11.41 -22.60
C GLY A 941 -31.44 -12.54 -23.29
N ALA A 942 -32.34 -12.20 -24.21
CA ALA A 942 -33.00 -13.19 -25.05
C ALA A 942 -32.00 -13.76 -26.07
N TRP A 943 -31.75 -15.07 -26.02
CA TRP A 943 -30.93 -15.74 -27.03
C TRP A 943 -31.56 -15.59 -28.43
N PRO A 944 -30.79 -15.29 -29.50
CA PRO A 944 -29.33 -15.10 -29.56
C PRO A 944 -28.92 -13.62 -29.63
N SER A 945 -29.79 -12.69 -29.20
CA SER A 945 -29.60 -11.24 -29.40
C SER A 945 -28.35 -10.67 -28.73
N THR A 946 -27.93 -11.28 -27.61
CA THR A 946 -26.75 -10.90 -26.83
C THR A 946 -25.53 -11.78 -27.07
N GLY A 947 -25.64 -12.72 -28.00
CA GLY A 947 -24.56 -13.57 -28.48
C GLY A 947 -24.18 -14.74 -27.58
N GLU A 948 -23.59 -15.75 -28.22
CA GLU A 948 -23.06 -16.98 -27.64
C GLU A 948 -21.68 -17.29 -28.26
N ILE A 949 -20.73 -17.73 -27.44
CA ILE A 949 -19.39 -18.12 -27.90
C ILE A 949 -19.02 -19.47 -27.29
N ASP A 950 -18.94 -20.49 -28.13
CA ASP A 950 -18.61 -21.86 -27.74
C ASP A 950 -17.12 -22.09 -27.92
N ILE A 951 -16.41 -22.27 -26.82
CA ILE A 951 -14.94 -22.32 -26.80
C ILE A 951 -14.49 -23.78 -26.87
N ILE A 952 -15.14 -24.65 -26.11
CA ILE A 952 -15.01 -26.09 -26.23
C ILE A 952 -16.41 -26.67 -26.36
N GLU A 953 -16.68 -27.32 -27.49
CA GLU A 953 -17.95 -27.97 -27.74
C GLU A 953 -17.78 -29.18 -28.65
N GLY A 954 -18.54 -30.23 -28.38
CA GLY A 954 -18.58 -31.43 -29.20
C GLY A 954 -19.69 -32.36 -28.76
N VAL A 955 -19.92 -33.39 -29.57
CA VAL A 955 -20.90 -34.44 -29.26
C VAL A 955 -20.26 -35.80 -29.42
N HIS A 956 -20.78 -36.80 -28.70
CA HIS A 956 -20.35 -38.19 -28.87
C HIS A 956 -18.85 -38.40 -28.58
N ASP A 957 -18.22 -39.23 -29.39
CA ASP A 957 -16.79 -39.50 -29.40
C ASP A 957 -16.06 -38.62 -30.42
N ASN A 958 -16.54 -37.38 -30.66
CA ASN A 958 -15.80 -36.42 -31.48
C ASN A 958 -14.35 -36.36 -31.01
N GLU A 959 -13.41 -36.37 -31.96
CA GLU A 959 -11.97 -36.27 -31.67
C GLU A 959 -11.45 -34.84 -31.83
N HIS A 960 -12.30 -33.93 -32.31
CA HIS A 960 -11.95 -32.56 -32.65
C HIS A 960 -12.89 -31.61 -31.94
N ASN A 961 -12.31 -30.55 -31.34
CA ASN A 961 -13.08 -29.47 -30.76
C ASN A 961 -13.77 -28.64 -31.87
N GLN A 962 -14.98 -28.17 -31.62
CA GLN A 962 -15.65 -27.19 -32.46
C GLN A 962 -15.81 -25.88 -31.69
N VAL A 963 -15.38 -24.78 -32.31
CA VAL A 963 -15.62 -23.42 -31.81
C VAL A 963 -16.76 -22.82 -32.62
N THR A 964 -17.83 -22.40 -31.96
CA THR A 964 -19.05 -21.90 -32.61
C THR A 964 -19.41 -20.50 -32.10
N TRP A 965 -20.08 -19.71 -32.93
CA TRP A 965 -20.65 -18.43 -32.57
C TRP A 965 -22.10 -18.36 -33.00
N HIS A 966 -22.97 -17.93 -32.07
CA HIS A 966 -24.37 -17.63 -32.35
C HIS A 966 -24.64 -16.16 -32.04
N THR A 967 -25.28 -15.46 -32.96
CA THR A 967 -25.56 -14.03 -32.85
C THR A 967 -26.96 -13.69 -33.36
N ALA A 968 -27.38 -12.43 -33.18
CA ALA A 968 -28.46 -11.86 -33.99
C ALA A 968 -28.08 -11.84 -35.49
N ALA A 969 -29.08 -11.63 -36.35
CA ALA A 969 -28.88 -11.51 -37.79
C ALA A 969 -27.85 -10.42 -38.17
N GLY A 970 -27.08 -10.69 -39.22
CA GLY A 970 -26.13 -9.73 -39.82
C GLY A 970 -24.65 -9.90 -39.47
N CYS A 971 -24.29 -10.94 -38.70
CA CYS A 971 -22.89 -11.32 -38.45
C CYS A 971 -22.50 -12.50 -39.34
N THR A 972 -21.36 -12.40 -40.03
CA THR A 972 -20.83 -13.50 -40.86
C THR A 972 -19.34 -13.77 -40.63
N LEU A 973 -18.98 -15.04 -40.66
CA LEU A 973 -17.60 -15.50 -40.57
C LEU A 973 -16.83 -15.11 -41.83
N THR A 974 -15.61 -14.58 -41.66
CA THR A 974 -14.76 -14.14 -42.77
C THR A 974 -13.81 -15.26 -43.21
N PRO A 975 -13.99 -15.88 -44.39
CA PRO A 975 -13.18 -17.04 -44.80
C PRO A 975 -11.69 -16.73 -45.02
N SER A 976 -11.36 -15.47 -45.26
CA SER A 976 -9.99 -15.00 -45.47
C SER A 976 -9.24 -14.65 -44.18
N ALA A 977 -9.85 -14.84 -43.01
CA ALA A 977 -9.19 -14.60 -41.73
C ALA A 977 -8.14 -15.68 -41.43
N ASN A 978 -7.10 -15.32 -40.68
CA ASN A 978 -6.02 -16.25 -40.35
C ASN A 978 -6.40 -17.14 -39.16
N PHE A 979 -6.77 -18.40 -39.44
CA PHE A 979 -6.96 -19.46 -38.45
C PHE A 979 -6.58 -20.82 -39.05
N THR A 980 -6.27 -21.81 -38.21
CA THR A 980 -5.81 -23.14 -38.68
C THR A 980 -6.92 -24.19 -38.84
N GLY A 981 -8.10 -23.98 -38.24
CA GLY A 981 -9.22 -24.91 -38.32
C GLY A 981 -9.98 -24.87 -39.65
N THR A 982 -10.98 -25.73 -39.78
CA THR A 982 -11.84 -25.85 -40.98
C THR A 982 -13.25 -25.37 -40.68
N ILE A 983 -13.80 -24.52 -41.54
CA ILE A 983 -15.17 -24.00 -41.41
C ILE A 983 -16.16 -25.18 -41.48
N VAL A 984 -17.11 -25.23 -40.55
CA VAL A 984 -18.17 -26.24 -40.52
C VAL A 984 -19.12 -26.00 -41.71
N PRO A 985 -19.38 -27.00 -42.56
CA PRO A 985 -20.27 -26.83 -43.70
C PRO A 985 -21.74 -26.84 -43.27
N GLN A 986 -22.55 -26.00 -43.90
CA GLN A 986 -24.01 -26.00 -43.82
C GLN A 986 -24.58 -26.29 -45.22
N ASN A 987 -25.40 -27.33 -45.36
CA ASN A 987 -26.00 -27.72 -46.65
C ASN A 987 -24.98 -27.86 -47.80
N ASN A 988 -23.83 -28.51 -47.54
CA ASN A 988 -22.71 -28.66 -48.48
C ASN A 988 -22.08 -27.34 -48.98
N GLN A 989 -22.30 -26.22 -48.28
CA GLN A 989 -21.63 -24.94 -48.49
C GLN A 989 -20.88 -24.52 -47.21
N PRO A 990 -19.87 -23.64 -47.28
CA PRO A 990 -19.24 -23.10 -46.08
C PRO A 990 -20.26 -22.40 -45.17
N GLY A 991 -20.38 -22.81 -43.91
CA GLY A 991 -21.31 -22.24 -42.93
C GLY A 991 -20.83 -20.89 -42.42
N LEU A 992 -21.07 -19.83 -43.18
CA LEU A 992 -20.58 -18.48 -42.86
C LEU A 992 -21.55 -17.65 -42.01
N ASN A 993 -22.83 -18.03 -41.93
CA ASN A 993 -23.83 -17.25 -41.20
C ASN A 993 -23.79 -17.60 -39.71
N CYS A 994 -23.55 -16.59 -38.87
CA CYS A 994 -23.46 -16.76 -37.42
C CYS A 994 -24.81 -16.55 -36.70
N GLU A 995 -25.88 -16.26 -37.44
CA GLU A 995 -27.21 -16.12 -36.87
C GLU A 995 -27.67 -17.42 -36.18
N GLY A 996 -28.09 -17.30 -34.91
CA GLY A 996 -28.72 -18.38 -34.17
C GLY A 996 -30.23 -18.38 -34.38
N SER A 997 -30.80 -19.50 -34.83
CA SER A 997 -32.25 -19.72 -34.82
C SER A 997 -32.56 -21.22 -34.87
N SER A 998 -33.83 -21.61 -34.80
CA SER A 998 -34.23 -23.01 -34.92
C SER A 998 -33.86 -23.66 -36.26
N THR A 999 -33.55 -22.86 -37.29
CA THR A 999 -33.15 -23.34 -38.62
C THR A 999 -31.70 -23.01 -38.97
N LEU A 1000 -31.06 -22.11 -38.23
CA LEU A 1000 -29.69 -21.66 -38.48
C LEU A 1000 -28.80 -21.98 -37.25
N PRO A 1001 -27.85 -22.92 -37.39
CA PRO A 1001 -27.07 -23.43 -36.26
C PRO A 1001 -25.86 -22.56 -35.90
N GLY A 1002 -25.83 -21.26 -36.27
CA GLY A 1002 -24.65 -20.40 -36.09
C GLY A 1002 -23.46 -20.77 -36.98
N CYS A 1003 -22.33 -20.08 -36.82
CA CYS A 1003 -21.13 -20.29 -37.63
C CYS A 1003 -20.04 -20.93 -36.78
N GLY A 1004 -19.38 -21.97 -37.31
CA GLY A 1004 -18.41 -22.75 -36.53
C GLY A 1004 -17.14 -23.10 -37.30
N ILE A 1005 -16.06 -23.35 -36.54
CA ILE A 1005 -14.78 -23.83 -37.04
C ILE A 1005 -14.38 -25.06 -36.22
N THR A 1006 -14.18 -26.19 -36.91
CA THR A 1006 -13.65 -27.41 -36.30
C THR A 1006 -12.12 -27.36 -36.28
N GLU A 1007 -11.53 -27.68 -35.14
CA GLU A 1007 -10.08 -27.72 -34.97
C GLU A 1007 -9.47 -28.93 -35.71
N TRP A 1008 -8.33 -28.74 -36.39
CA TRP A 1008 -7.67 -29.81 -37.14
C TRP A 1008 -7.00 -30.88 -36.26
N SER A 1009 -6.69 -30.55 -35.00
CA SER A 1009 -5.93 -31.41 -34.09
C SER A 1009 -6.84 -32.40 -33.36
N ARG A 1010 -6.53 -33.69 -33.43
CA ARG A 1010 -7.18 -34.74 -32.60
C ARG A 1010 -6.84 -34.62 -31.12
N ALA A 1011 -5.81 -33.86 -30.80
CA ALA A 1011 -5.36 -33.59 -29.43
C ALA A 1011 -6.09 -32.38 -28.82
N SER A 1012 -7.26 -32.00 -29.37
CA SER A 1012 -8.09 -30.89 -28.91
C SER A 1012 -9.30 -31.35 -28.10
N TYR A 1013 -9.82 -32.56 -28.35
CA TYR A 1013 -11.02 -33.04 -27.69
C TYR A 1013 -11.05 -34.58 -27.63
N GLY A 1014 -11.92 -35.14 -26.80
CA GLY A 1014 -12.13 -36.59 -26.71
C GLY A 1014 -10.98 -37.39 -26.07
N PRO A 1015 -10.89 -38.70 -26.36
CA PRO A 1015 -9.97 -39.62 -25.66
C PRO A 1015 -8.50 -39.24 -25.80
N THR A 1016 -8.10 -38.71 -26.95
CA THR A 1016 -6.71 -38.30 -27.21
C THR A 1016 -6.33 -37.09 -26.37
N PHE A 1017 -7.25 -36.14 -26.17
CA PHE A 1017 -7.03 -34.98 -25.31
C PHE A 1017 -6.84 -35.40 -23.85
N ASP A 1018 -7.62 -36.35 -23.37
CA ASP A 1018 -7.52 -36.88 -22.01
C ASP A 1018 -6.23 -37.66 -21.78
N ALA A 1019 -5.85 -38.53 -22.73
CA ALA A 1019 -4.68 -39.41 -22.61
C ALA A 1019 -3.36 -38.64 -22.44
N GLN A 1020 -3.28 -37.41 -22.94
CA GLN A 1020 -2.11 -36.52 -22.79
C GLN A 1020 -2.17 -35.60 -21.56
N GLY A 1021 -3.20 -35.73 -20.70
CA GLY A 1021 -3.41 -34.88 -19.54
C GLY A 1021 -4.00 -33.50 -19.87
N GLY A 1022 -4.80 -33.43 -20.93
CA GLY A 1022 -5.51 -32.24 -21.37
C GLY A 1022 -4.63 -31.15 -21.95
N GLY A 1023 -4.95 -29.90 -21.65
CA GLY A 1023 -4.33 -28.74 -22.27
C GLY A 1023 -4.85 -27.41 -21.74
N VAL A 1024 -4.56 -26.35 -22.49
CA VAL A 1024 -5.02 -24.99 -22.22
C VAL A 1024 -5.81 -24.48 -23.41
N PHE A 1025 -7.02 -24.01 -23.16
CA PHE A 1025 -7.82 -23.26 -24.11
C PHE A 1025 -7.76 -21.78 -23.77
N ALA A 1026 -7.51 -20.94 -24.77
CA ALA A 1026 -7.44 -19.50 -24.58
C ALA A 1026 -8.36 -18.78 -25.58
N MET A 1027 -9.38 -18.07 -25.10
CA MET A 1027 -10.23 -17.21 -25.91
C MET A 1027 -9.84 -15.74 -25.70
N LYS A 1028 -9.44 -15.04 -26.76
CA LYS A 1028 -9.28 -13.58 -26.78
C LYS A 1028 -10.52 -12.98 -27.42
N TRP A 1029 -11.18 -12.08 -26.71
CA TRP A 1029 -12.31 -11.29 -27.19
C TRP A 1029 -12.03 -9.81 -26.96
N ASP A 1030 -11.85 -9.05 -28.04
CA ASP A 1030 -11.66 -7.60 -28.01
C ASP A 1030 -12.18 -6.94 -29.29
N LYS A 1031 -11.93 -5.65 -29.45
CA LYS A 1031 -12.31 -4.89 -30.66
C LYS A 1031 -11.74 -5.45 -31.96
N ASP A 1032 -10.67 -6.25 -31.88
CA ASP A 1032 -10.00 -6.81 -33.04
C ASP A 1032 -10.59 -8.20 -33.43
N GLY A 1033 -11.66 -8.66 -32.77
CA GLY A 1033 -12.34 -9.93 -33.04
C GLY A 1033 -12.40 -10.88 -31.84
N VAL A 1034 -12.97 -12.06 -32.07
CA VAL A 1034 -12.89 -13.22 -31.16
C VAL A 1034 -11.92 -14.24 -31.75
N ALA A 1035 -10.96 -14.74 -30.97
CA ALA A 1035 -9.99 -15.74 -31.42
C ALA A 1035 -9.75 -16.77 -30.32
N VAL A 1036 -9.73 -18.05 -30.69
CA VAL A 1036 -9.53 -19.18 -29.78
C VAL A 1036 -8.24 -19.90 -30.14
N TRP A 1037 -7.44 -20.24 -29.14
CA TRP A 1037 -6.27 -21.11 -29.23
C TRP A 1037 -6.48 -22.34 -28.37
N SER A 1038 -5.98 -23.47 -28.84
CA SER A 1038 -5.89 -24.72 -28.10
C SER A 1038 -4.43 -25.15 -28.04
N PHE A 1039 -3.94 -25.41 -26.83
CA PHE A 1039 -2.58 -25.88 -26.58
C PHE A 1039 -2.63 -27.20 -25.82
N TYR A 1040 -2.16 -28.27 -26.45
CA TYR A 1040 -1.95 -29.53 -25.75
C TYR A 1040 -0.90 -29.37 -24.64
N ARG A 1041 -1.01 -30.17 -23.56
CA ARG A 1041 -0.32 -29.98 -22.28
C ARG A 1041 1.18 -29.61 -22.37
N VAL A 1042 1.95 -30.22 -23.26
CA VAL A 1042 3.40 -29.97 -23.38
C VAL A 1042 3.77 -28.75 -24.22
N ALA A 1043 2.82 -28.21 -25.00
CA ALA A 1043 3.01 -27.05 -25.87
C ALA A 1043 2.44 -25.75 -25.29
N VAL A 1044 1.90 -25.78 -24.07
CA VAL A 1044 1.38 -24.58 -23.38
C VAL A 1044 2.47 -23.50 -23.36
N PRO A 1045 2.20 -22.32 -23.94
CA PRO A 1045 3.15 -21.21 -23.96
C PRO A 1045 3.65 -20.82 -22.57
N GLN A 1046 4.96 -20.62 -22.45
CA GLN A 1046 5.58 -20.32 -21.15
C GLN A 1046 5.07 -19.01 -20.53
N ASP A 1047 4.65 -18.05 -21.34
CA ASP A 1047 4.07 -16.81 -20.86
C ASP A 1047 2.71 -17.00 -20.16
N ILE A 1048 1.89 -17.98 -20.59
CA ILE A 1048 0.70 -18.44 -19.85
C ILE A 1048 1.11 -19.03 -18.50
N VAL A 1049 2.06 -19.96 -18.48
CA VAL A 1049 2.55 -20.62 -17.25
C VAL A 1049 3.14 -19.60 -16.26
N ASN A 1050 3.78 -18.54 -16.76
CA ASN A 1050 4.34 -17.48 -15.94
C ASN A 1050 3.31 -16.40 -15.51
N GLY A 1051 2.04 -16.54 -15.91
CA GLY A 1051 0.95 -15.62 -15.56
C GLY A 1051 1.03 -14.25 -16.27
N ALA A 1052 1.72 -14.16 -17.41
CA ALA A 1052 1.89 -12.93 -18.18
C ALA A 1052 1.63 -13.18 -19.68
N PRO A 1053 0.41 -13.60 -20.06
CA PRO A 1053 0.09 -14.04 -21.41
C PRO A 1053 0.26 -12.94 -22.46
N ASN A 1054 0.78 -13.30 -23.62
CA ASN A 1054 0.88 -12.43 -24.78
C ASN A 1054 0.45 -13.16 -26.07
N PRO A 1055 -0.85 -13.06 -26.43
CA PRO A 1055 -1.42 -13.71 -27.61
C PRO A 1055 -0.69 -13.40 -28.93
N ALA A 1056 -0.06 -12.22 -29.05
CA ALA A 1056 0.70 -11.86 -30.25
C ALA A 1056 1.89 -12.80 -30.55
N ASN A 1057 2.34 -13.60 -29.58
CA ASN A 1057 3.44 -14.55 -29.74
C ASN A 1057 2.97 -16.01 -29.88
N TRP A 1058 1.68 -16.29 -29.80
CA TRP A 1058 1.16 -17.66 -29.78
C TRP A 1058 1.01 -18.29 -31.18
N GLY A 1059 1.13 -17.48 -32.23
CA GLY A 1059 0.88 -17.92 -33.60
C GLY A 1059 -0.59 -17.80 -33.97
N GLU A 1060 -0.97 -18.43 -35.07
CA GLU A 1060 -2.34 -18.39 -35.58
C GLU A 1060 -3.32 -19.11 -34.62
N PRO A 1061 -4.50 -18.53 -34.37
CA PRO A 1061 -5.56 -19.18 -33.59
C PRO A 1061 -6.13 -20.39 -34.33
N VAL A 1062 -6.76 -21.31 -33.59
CA VAL A 1062 -7.46 -22.45 -34.19
C VAL A 1062 -8.76 -22.01 -34.86
N ALA A 1063 -9.42 -21.01 -34.29
CA ALA A 1063 -10.65 -20.41 -34.80
C ALA A 1063 -10.62 -18.89 -34.55
N ALA A 1064 -11.09 -18.10 -35.52
CA ALA A 1064 -11.17 -16.65 -35.37
C ALA A 1064 -12.37 -16.05 -36.10
N LEU A 1065 -13.09 -15.16 -35.41
CA LEU A 1065 -14.14 -14.31 -35.92
C LEU A 1065 -13.61 -12.88 -36.05
N ALA A 1066 -13.33 -12.47 -37.28
CA ALA A 1066 -12.79 -11.14 -37.61
C ALA A 1066 -13.87 -10.04 -37.49
N PRO A 1067 -13.48 -8.80 -37.14
CA PRO A 1067 -14.44 -7.72 -36.86
C PRO A 1067 -15.11 -7.13 -38.09
N ASP A 1068 -14.58 -7.37 -39.30
CA ASP A 1068 -14.99 -6.68 -40.53
C ASP A 1068 -16.46 -6.92 -40.89
N ASN A 1069 -16.91 -8.18 -40.83
CA ASN A 1069 -18.30 -8.58 -41.14
C ASN A 1069 -19.09 -9.02 -39.90
N CYS A 1070 -18.50 -8.86 -38.71
CA CYS A 1070 -19.14 -9.17 -37.45
C CYS A 1070 -18.45 -8.41 -36.31
N ASN A 1071 -19.01 -7.26 -35.93
CA ASN A 1071 -18.43 -6.44 -34.87
C ASN A 1071 -18.62 -7.12 -33.50
N PRO A 1072 -17.55 -7.60 -32.85
CA PRO A 1072 -17.67 -8.38 -31.64
C PRO A 1072 -18.16 -7.57 -30.43
N LEU A 1073 -18.08 -6.23 -30.46
CA LEU A 1073 -18.59 -5.37 -29.37
C LEU A 1073 -20.08 -5.05 -29.51
N GLN A 1074 -20.68 -5.39 -30.65
CA GLN A 1074 -22.10 -5.19 -30.92
C GLN A 1074 -22.90 -6.48 -30.67
N TYR A 1075 -22.38 -7.61 -31.14
CA TYR A 1075 -23.10 -8.89 -31.14
C TYR A 1075 -22.93 -9.70 -29.85
N PHE A 1076 -21.92 -9.41 -29.04
CA PHE A 1076 -21.63 -10.11 -27.79
C PHE A 1076 -21.66 -9.10 -26.63
N VAL A 1077 -22.55 -9.30 -25.65
CA VAL A 1077 -22.75 -8.35 -24.55
C VAL A 1077 -23.06 -9.08 -23.23
N ASN A 1078 -22.34 -8.72 -22.17
CA ASN A 1078 -22.53 -9.21 -20.79
C ASN A 1078 -22.54 -10.74 -20.67
N HIS A 1079 -21.47 -11.38 -21.14
CA HIS A 1079 -21.33 -12.83 -21.16
C HIS A 1079 -20.99 -13.42 -19.79
N SER A 1080 -21.81 -14.36 -19.31
CA SER A 1080 -21.43 -15.28 -18.23
C SER A 1080 -20.70 -16.49 -18.79
N ILE A 1081 -19.76 -17.04 -18.02
CA ILE A 1081 -19.02 -18.25 -18.36
C ILE A 1081 -19.84 -19.47 -17.94
N ILE A 1082 -20.02 -20.43 -18.84
CA ILE A 1082 -20.84 -21.62 -18.59
C ILE A 1082 -20.00 -22.89 -18.79
N PHE A 1083 -20.19 -23.83 -17.87
CA PHE A 1083 -19.79 -25.23 -18.03
C PHE A 1083 -21.02 -26.10 -17.85
N ASP A 1084 -21.25 -27.02 -18.77
CA ASP A 1084 -22.29 -28.02 -18.62
C ASP A 1084 -21.96 -29.34 -19.32
N ILE A 1085 -22.80 -30.33 -19.04
CA ILE A 1085 -22.83 -31.61 -19.73
C ILE A 1085 -24.31 -31.95 -19.93
N THR A 1086 -24.83 -31.73 -21.13
CA THR A 1086 -26.13 -32.27 -21.55
C THR A 1086 -25.95 -33.63 -22.24
N PHE A 1087 -27.07 -34.28 -22.55
CA PHE A 1087 -27.08 -35.57 -23.23
C PHE A 1087 -28.15 -35.61 -24.31
N CYS A 1088 -27.86 -36.25 -25.45
CA CYS A 1088 -28.75 -36.28 -26.61
C CYS A 1088 -29.16 -34.86 -27.05
N GLY A 1089 -30.45 -34.52 -27.01
CA GLY A 1089 -30.94 -33.18 -27.37
C GLY A 1089 -30.75 -32.81 -28.83
N ASP A 1090 -30.82 -31.51 -29.10
CA ASP A 1090 -30.92 -30.95 -30.44
C ASP A 1090 -29.71 -31.25 -31.34
N TRP A 1091 -28.52 -31.47 -30.77
CA TRP A 1091 -27.33 -31.82 -31.54
C TRP A 1091 -26.93 -33.29 -31.41
N ALA A 1092 -26.59 -33.75 -30.19
CA ALA A 1092 -26.15 -35.15 -30.01
C ALA A 1092 -27.30 -36.14 -30.28
N GLY A 1093 -28.55 -35.79 -30.01
CA GLY A 1093 -29.69 -36.66 -30.32
C GLY A 1093 -29.87 -36.83 -31.84
N ASN A 1094 -29.85 -35.71 -32.56
CA ASN A 1094 -30.07 -35.70 -34.02
C ASN A 1094 -28.91 -36.32 -34.81
N SER A 1095 -27.68 -36.21 -34.32
CA SER A 1095 -26.49 -36.77 -34.99
C SER A 1095 -26.15 -38.22 -34.59
N TYR A 1096 -26.85 -38.80 -33.61
CA TYR A 1096 -26.55 -40.12 -33.04
C TYR A 1096 -26.54 -41.25 -34.09
N ALA A 1097 -27.50 -41.25 -35.01
CA ALA A 1097 -27.61 -42.32 -36.02
C ALA A 1097 -26.40 -42.35 -36.98
N THR A 1098 -25.70 -41.24 -37.13
CA THR A 1098 -24.54 -41.07 -38.02
C THR A 1098 -23.21 -41.02 -37.30
N SER A 1099 -23.20 -41.07 -35.96
CA SER A 1099 -21.98 -40.89 -35.15
C SER A 1099 -21.15 -42.17 -34.98
N GLY A 1100 -21.68 -43.32 -35.38
CA GLY A 1100 -21.05 -44.63 -35.14
C GLY A 1100 -21.29 -45.20 -33.75
N CYS A 1101 -22.09 -44.51 -32.92
CA CYS A 1101 -22.49 -44.99 -31.60
C CYS A 1101 -23.47 -46.17 -31.66
N PRO A 1102 -23.37 -47.15 -30.74
CA PRO A 1102 -24.26 -48.31 -30.74
C PRO A 1102 -25.67 -47.96 -30.24
N GLY A 1103 -26.69 -48.63 -30.78
CA GLY A 1103 -28.08 -48.51 -30.33
C GLY A 1103 -28.73 -47.16 -30.68
N THR A 1104 -29.69 -46.72 -29.86
CA THR A 1104 -30.29 -45.38 -29.94
C THR A 1104 -29.81 -44.51 -28.79
N CYS A 1105 -29.90 -43.18 -28.94
CA CYS A 1105 -29.50 -42.25 -27.87
C CYS A 1105 -30.31 -42.51 -26.58
N SER A 1106 -31.64 -42.71 -26.70
CA SER A 1106 -32.51 -43.02 -25.56
C SER A 1106 -32.12 -44.30 -24.83
N ASP A 1107 -31.70 -45.34 -25.56
CA ASP A 1107 -31.24 -46.58 -24.94
C ASP A 1107 -29.91 -46.38 -24.23
N ARG A 1108 -29.00 -45.60 -24.85
CA ARG A 1108 -27.66 -45.35 -24.30
C ARG A 1108 -27.68 -44.54 -23.02
N ILE A 1109 -28.67 -43.65 -22.85
CA ILE A 1109 -28.88 -42.88 -21.60
C ILE A 1109 -29.17 -43.78 -20.41
N THR A 1110 -29.74 -44.97 -20.60
CA THR A 1110 -30.11 -45.86 -19.48
C THR A 1110 -28.91 -46.50 -18.78
N ASP A 1111 -27.80 -46.68 -19.50
CA ASP A 1111 -26.58 -47.36 -19.03
C ASP A 1111 -25.58 -46.37 -18.41
N PRO A 1112 -25.36 -46.41 -17.07
CA PRO A 1112 -24.43 -45.50 -16.40
C PRO A 1112 -22.97 -45.67 -16.84
N SER A 1113 -22.56 -46.87 -17.27
CA SER A 1113 -21.16 -47.16 -17.64
C SER A 1113 -20.69 -46.37 -18.86
N ASN A 1114 -21.62 -45.86 -19.66
CA ASN A 1114 -21.34 -44.99 -20.79
C ASN A 1114 -20.82 -43.60 -20.37
N PHE A 1115 -21.12 -43.15 -19.15
CA PHE A 1115 -20.89 -41.77 -18.71
C PHE A 1115 -19.67 -41.61 -17.80
N VAL A 1116 -18.81 -42.63 -17.67
CA VAL A 1116 -17.58 -42.59 -16.85
C VAL A 1116 -16.61 -41.49 -17.32
N ASN A 1117 -16.61 -41.22 -18.63
CA ASN A 1117 -15.80 -40.16 -19.23
C ASN A 1117 -16.56 -38.82 -19.33
N ALA A 1118 -17.83 -38.77 -18.90
CA ALA A 1118 -18.64 -37.56 -18.90
C ALA A 1118 -18.29 -36.65 -17.70
N SER A 1119 -17.02 -36.24 -17.58
CA SER A 1119 -16.51 -35.44 -16.46
C SER A 1119 -15.54 -34.34 -16.90
N TRP A 1120 -15.77 -33.12 -16.42
CA TRP A 1120 -14.80 -32.02 -16.45
C TRP A 1120 -13.77 -32.22 -15.33
N SER A 1121 -12.49 -32.03 -15.63
CA SER A 1121 -11.42 -31.93 -14.62
C SER A 1121 -10.59 -30.68 -14.84
N ILE A 1122 -10.90 -29.63 -14.07
CA ILE A 1122 -10.35 -28.28 -14.26
C ILE A 1122 -9.26 -28.02 -13.22
N ASN A 1123 -8.11 -27.48 -13.68
CA ASN A 1123 -7.07 -26.99 -12.79
C ASN A 1123 -7.36 -25.56 -12.35
N ASP A 1124 -7.51 -24.65 -13.31
CA ASP A 1124 -7.90 -23.26 -13.08
C ASP A 1124 -8.46 -22.60 -14.35
N LEU A 1125 -9.23 -21.53 -14.16
CA LEU A 1125 -9.71 -20.63 -15.20
C LEU A 1125 -9.30 -19.21 -14.82
N LYS A 1126 -8.59 -18.51 -15.71
CA LYS A 1126 -8.10 -17.15 -15.50
C LYS A 1126 -8.63 -16.22 -16.57
N VAL A 1127 -9.23 -15.10 -16.16
CA VAL A 1127 -9.67 -14.04 -17.07
C VAL A 1127 -8.73 -12.85 -16.96
N TYR A 1128 -8.24 -12.37 -18.10
CA TYR A 1128 -7.35 -11.22 -18.21
C TYR A 1128 -8.03 -10.09 -18.98
N ARG A 1129 -7.78 -8.85 -18.58
CA ARG A 1129 -8.23 -7.65 -19.29
C ARG A 1129 -7.12 -7.01 -20.10
N ARG A 1130 -7.50 -6.39 -21.22
CA ARG A 1130 -6.59 -5.68 -22.14
C ARG A 1130 -6.21 -4.29 -21.61
N GLN A 1131 -4.93 -3.95 -21.65
CA GLN A 1131 -4.40 -2.62 -21.31
C GLN A 1131 -3.47 -2.12 -22.42
N ASP A 1132 -3.92 -1.10 -23.17
CA ASP A 1132 -3.11 -0.49 -24.23
C ASP A 1132 -2.01 0.42 -23.68
N ILE A 1133 -0.78 0.27 -24.15
CA ILE A 1133 0.38 1.08 -23.76
C ILE A 1133 0.79 2.01 -24.91
N THR A 1134 0.42 3.29 -24.81
CA THR A 1134 0.96 4.35 -25.68
C THR A 1134 2.32 4.85 -25.19
N SER A 1135 3.25 5.11 -26.12
CA SER A 1135 4.57 5.71 -25.84
C SER A 1135 4.77 6.99 -26.63
N HIS A 1136 4.83 8.14 -25.94
CA HIS A 1136 5.31 9.39 -26.53
C HIS A 1136 6.78 9.64 -26.16
N ILE A 1137 7.62 9.86 -27.17
CA ILE A 1137 9.03 10.25 -26.98
C ILE A 1137 9.10 11.78 -27.09
N SER A 1138 9.15 12.48 -25.95
CA SER A 1138 9.49 13.90 -25.90
C SER A 1138 10.99 14.07 -25.65
N LYS A 1139 11.69 14.78 -26.54
CA LYS A 1139 13.07 15.24 -26.31
C LYS A 1139 13.03 16.35 -25.24
N GLY A 1140 13.33 16.00 -23.99
CA GLY A 1140 13.44 16.98 -22.91
C GLY A 1140 14.77 17.74 -22.94
N THR A 1141 14.78 18.95 -23.48
CA THR A 1141 15.74 20.00 -23.10
C THR A 1141 15.29 20.59 -21.76
N HIS A 1142 16.03 20.33 -20.69
CA HIS A 1142 15.77 20.91 -19.38
C HIS A 1142 16.24 22.36 -19.33
N SER A 1143 15.31 23.32 -19.30
CA SER A 1143 15.56 24.70 -18.88
C SER A 1143 15.42 24.78 -17.36
N LEU A 1144 16.55 24.83 -16.65
CA LEU A 1144 16.66 25.01 -15.19
C LEU A 1144 16.80 26.49 -14.77
N GLY A 1145 16.70 27.44 -15.71
CA GLY A 1145 17.03 28.86 -15.47
C GLY A 1145 15.96 29.69 -14.76
N ASN A 1146 14.67 29.45 -15.00
CA ASN A 1146 13.63 30.42 -14.61
C ASN A 1146 13.17 30.34 -13.15
N VAL A 1147 13.49 29.27 -12.41
CA VAL A 1147 13.09 29.17 -11.00
C VAL A 1147 14.06 29.94 -10.10
N TYR A 1148 15.36 29.95 -10.41
CA TYR A 1148 16.35 30.65 -9.58
C TYR A 1148 16.18 32.17 -9.61
N LEU A 1149 15.76 32.74 -10.74
CA LEU A 1149 15.59 34.18 -10.90
C LEU A 1149 14.44 34.74 -10.04
N ALA A 1150 13.33 34.00 -9.92
CA ALA A 1150 12.19 34.40 -9.10
C ALA A 1150 12.51 34.41 -7.59
N TRP A 1151 13.34 33.47 -7.12
CA TRP A 1151 13.75 33.39 -5.72
C TRP A 1151 14.78 34.45 -5.34
N THR A 1152 15.69 34.84 -6.25
CA THR A 1152 16.62 35.95 -6.01
C THR A 1152 15.91 37.30 -5.95
N VAL A 1153 14.88 37.51 -6.78
CA VAL A 1153 14.08 38.74 -6.74
C VAL A 1153 13.27 38.83 -5.43
N MET A 1154 12.70 37.71 -4.97
CA MET A 1154 11.91 37.66 -3.73
C MET A 1154 12.77 37.89 -2.47
N ALA A 1155 14.00 37.36 -2.44
CA ALA A 1155 14.95 37.57 -1.35
C ALA A 1155 15.47 39.02 -1.31
N CYS A 1156 15.67 39.65 -2.48
CA CYS A 1156 16.06 41.06 -2.56
C CYS A 1156 14.92 41.99 -2.15
N THR A 1157 13.66 41.69 -2.50
CA THR A 1157 12.50 42.50 -2.08
C THR A 1157 12.20 42.37 -0.58
N LEU A 1158 12.42 41.20 0.02
CA LEU A 1158 12.29 41.00 1.48
C LEU A 1158 13.43 41.68 2.26
N GLY A 1159 14.64 41.71 1.70
CA GLY A 1159 15.77 42.46 2.27
C GLY A 1159 15.58 43.97 2.18
N TRP A 1160 14.87 44.48 1.16
CA TRP A 1160 14.60 45.90 0.97
C TRP A 1160 13.37 46.41 1.74
N LEU A 1161 12.49 45.51 2.18
CA LEU A 1161 11.33 45.83 3.05
C LEU A 1161 11.65 45.71 4.55
N LEU A 1162 12.78 45.07 4.90
CA LEU A 1162 13.29 44.92 6.27
C LEU A 1162 14.43 45.90 6.59
N TYR A 1163 14.85 46.70 5.61
CA TYR A 1163 15.70 47.88 5.78
C TYR A 1163 14.81 49.12 5.67
#